data_AF-A0A8T3Q6M4-F1
#
_entry.id   AF-A0A8T3Q6M4-F1
#
_cell.length_a   1.000
_cell.length_b   1.000
_cell.length_c   1.000
_cell.angle_alpha   90.00
_cell.angle_beta   90.00
_cell.angle_gamma   90.00
#
_symmetry.space_group_name_H-M   'P 1'
#
loop_
_entity.id
_entity.type
_entity.pdbx_description
1 polymer ?
#
loop_
_entity_poly.entity_id
_entity_poly.type
_entity_poly.pdbx_seq_one_letter_code
_entity_poly.pdbx_strand_id
1 'polypeptide(L)'
;MANWAETLLNGVDTFFAWLSSSLKQTTESYCDIETADSPTDLVDHDGSLVSVLRISGVKALVGSEEFNRMQLNLQTSLQTTMSRLGQSIQVYFTYNKDAVAEEIKEILRPARETSVRLDLDLMDLFDERSSYLTRYCAHEEAYLVLRTKPSSLTREQKKRAIKDKRTLIKEKKIPAFYQSQNVIAAIPDLRESHDSFVRSTVNDLNTVGIVAELLEVHEAVYAMRLSVDPDFTDRQWRPSLPGDKITIKQPRNLSGEISDILWPPLGRQILPRDAENMDLRTVRIGDRIYSSVFIDLFPKEVQQFNALFIRTLPTHIPWRISFLMEGGGLGSLRLRSAISSVLSWTSAENRLFNDAVNLLRYLNLSTDDAIVRLKVSASTWAPVGDIRLLRSRTAQLAKAIEGWGSCNVSEVAGDAFAGAVSSMLGVSSVSVANPSVAPISDVLYMLPLFRPSSPWARGAILFRSPDGKPWPYQPGSTEQTTWIDLMFARPGSGKSVLSNAINLALCLSAGISRLPRISVVDIGPSSSGLISLLKEALPQEQRHYVSYHRLRMTPDFAINPFDTQLGCRFPTPQERSFLVNFVTLLSTPVGATRPYDGITDMAGMIVDELYKNLVDDANPNLYTPSVEEIIDGILEEIGFVRDTHTTWWEVTDALFVAGFIHEAMLAQRHAMPVLADAASICRTPAVEDLYGKVTAPTGEPLINAFSRMISSAVREYPIISQTTKFDIGDARIVSLDLDEVAKSGGDAANRQTSVMYMLARYVLGRNFFLTEENVSDMSEAYRHYHEQRISEIREDPKRIVFDEFHRTAKVQAMRDQVVQDMREGRKWGVQIALVSQSLDDFDDVMIEFATSIFIMDAGPEQAIQKTAKVFGLSSTAIHALRTRVHGPREGGATFLAQFATKEGMNTQLLTNTLGPIELWALSTTAVDVNIRNKLYRKLGPREARRLLGNLFPSGSAAKLVENRLSEMRDKQMVIDDQIRLSIVDTIVKDILDAYSANPDVKVLAK
;
A
#
# COMPACT_ATOMS: atom_id res chain seq x y z
N MET A 1 -22.36 -66.04 20.54
CA MET A 1 -21.35 -65.56 21.51
C MET A 1 -20.43 -64.50 20.93
N ALA A 2 -19.93 -64.64 19.68
CA ALA A 2 -19.06 -63.63 19.02
C ALA A 2 -19.56 -62.17 19.16
N ASN A 3 -20.78 -61.83 18.71
CA ASN A 3 -21.32 -60.47 18.84
C ASN A 3 -21.34 -59.93 20.28
N TRP A 4 -21.51 -60.79 21.30
CA TRP A 4 -21.49 -60.36 22.71
C TRP A 4 -20.06 -60.04 23.17
N ALA A 5 -19.07 -60.80 22.70
CA ALA A 5 -17.66 -60.51 22.97
C ALA A 5 -17.22 -59.22 22.25
N GLU A 6 -17.58 -59.03 20.97
CA GLU A 6 -17.28 -57.79 20.23
C GLU A 6 -17.99 -56.57 20.84
N THR A 7 -19.27 -56.67 21.22
CA THR A 7 -19.98 -55.55 21.85
C THR A 7 -19.37 -55.18 23.21
N LEU A 8 -18.86 -56.17 23.95
CA LEU A 8 -18.23 -55.96 25.26
C LEU A 8 -16.79 -55.43 25.11
N LEU A 9 -16.02 -55.91 24.13
CA LEU A 9 -14.70 -55.37 23.77
C LEU A 9 -14.83 -53.93 23.26
N ASN A 10 -15.69 -53.66 22.28
CA ASN A 10 -15.95 -52.30 21.79
C ASN A 10 -16.48 -51.38 22.91
N GLY A 11 -17.25 -51.91 23.86
CA GLY A 11 -17.71 -51.16 25.04
C GLY A 11 -16.57 -50.84 26.02
N VAL A 12 -15.64 -51.75 26.22
CA VAL A 12 -14.43 -51.57 27.04
C VAL A 12 -13.44 -50.62 26.36
N ASP A 13 -13.22 -50.74 25.06
CA ASP A 13 -12.36 -49.83 24.29
C ASP A 13 -12.99 -48.44 24.17
N THR A 14 -14.32 -48.33 24.02
CA THR A 14 -15.03 -47.04 24.12
C THR A 14 -14.87 -46.43 25.52
N PHE A 15 -14.95 -47.23 26.58
CA PHE A 15 -14.73 -46.77 27.95
C PHE A 15 -13.27 -46.33 28.17
N PHE A 16 -12.28 -47.06 27.66
CA PHE A 16 -10.88 -46.67 27.75
C PHE A 16 -10.55 -45.46 26.88
N ALA A 17 -11.13 -45.32 25.68
CA ALA A 17 -10.97 -44.12 24.85
C ALA A 17 -11.61 -42.88 25.51
N TRP A 18 -12.80 -43.03 26.10
CA TRP A 18 -13.46 -41.99 26.88
C TRP A 18 -12.70 -41.64 28.17
N LEU A 19 -12.13 -42.64 28.85
CA LEU A 19 -11.30 -42.43 30.03
C LEU A 19 -9.97 -41.75 29.65
N SER A 20 -9.34 -42.16 28.54
CA SER A 20 -8.12 -41.57 27.99
C SER A 20 -8.30 -40.12 27.57
N SER A 21 -9.43 -39.77 26.94
CA SER A 21 -9.73 -38.37 26.58
C SER A 21 -10.12 -37.55 27.81
N SER A 22 -10.89 -38.11 28.74
CA SER A 22 -11.24 -37.47 30.02
C SER A 22 -10.03 -37.26 30.95
N LEU A 23 -9.02 -38.13 30.88
CA LEU A 23 -7.72 -38.01 31.55
C LEU A 23 -6.68 -37.20 30.75
N LYS A 24 -7.05 -36.68 29.58
CA LYS A 24 -6.20 -35.90 28.68
C LYS A 24 -4.87 -36.55 28.28
N GLN A 25 -4.88 -37.85 28.02
CA GLN A 25 -3.65 -38.63 27.74
C GLN A 25 -3.04 -38.38 26.34
N THR A 26 -3.76 -37.70 25.43
CA THR A 26 -3.29 -37.39 24.06
C THR A 26 -3.42 -35.89 23.78
N THR A 27 -2.54 -35.35 22.93
CA THR A 27 -2.60 -33.94 22.51
C THR A 27 -3.97 -33.57 21.92
N GLU A 28 -4.51 -34.45 21.06
CA GLU A 28 -5.85 -34.34 20.45
C GLU A 28 -6.96 -33.99 21.46
N SER A 29 -6.92 -34.54 22.68
CA SER A 29 -7.93 -34.30 23.74
C SER A 29 -7.95 -32.87 24.33
N TYR A 30 -7.05 -32.00 23.86
CA TYR A 30 -7.01 -30.58 24.20
C TYR A 30 -7.63 -29.69 23.11
N CYS A 31 -8.01 -30.26 21.96
CA CYS A 31 -8.77 -29.57 20.94
C CYS A 31 -10.27 -29.86 21.14
N ASP A 32 -11.09 -28.82 21.21
CA ASP A 32 -12.54 -28.96 21.32
C ASP A 32 -13.22 -29.08 19.95
N ILE A 33 -12.54 -28.73 18.84
CA ILE A 33 -13.12 -28.67 17.49
C ILE A 33 -13.27 -30.09 16.89
N GLU A 34 -14.52 -30.44 16.57
CA GLU A 34 -14.94 -31.77 16.06
C GLU A 34 -15.04 -31.82 14.53
N THR A 35 -15.75 -30.85 13.92
CA THR A 35 -16.13 -30.90 12.49
C THR A 35 -16.47 -29.51 11.94
N ALA A 36 -16.69 -29.38 10.63
CA ALA A 36 -17.44 -28.27 10.02
C ALA A 36 -18.94 -28.61 9.90
N ASP A 37 -19.80 -27.58 9.93
CA ASP A 37 -21.26 -27.65 9.69
C ASP A 37 -21.71 -26.84 8.47
N SER A 38 -21.02 -25.73 8.17
CA SER A 38 -21.29 -24.82 7.06
C SER A 38 -19.96 -24.33 6.43
N PRO A 39 -19.98 -23.53 5.35
CA PRO A 39 -18.78 -22.89 4.80
C PRO A 39 -18.03 -21.99 5.80
N THR A 40 -18.71 -21.43 6.80
CA THR A 40 -18.13 -20.49 7.79
C THR A 40 -18.15 -21.00 9.24
N ASP A 41 -18.82 -22.11 9.52
CA ASP A 41 -19.09 -22.58 10.88
C ASP A 41 -18.49 -23.95 11.18
N LEU A 42 -17.63 -23.96 12.19
CA LEU A 42 -17.08 -25.14 12.85
C LEU A 42 -17.97 -25.56 14.04
N VAL A 43 -17.74 -26.75 14.56
CA VAL A 43 -18.50 -27.32 15.68
C VAL A 43 -17.55 -27.86 16.75
N ASP A 44 -17.79 -27.51 18.01
CA ASP A 44 -17.10 -28.12 19.15
C ASP A 44 -17.70 -29.50 19.49
N HIS A 45 -16.96 -30.39 20.19
CA HIS A 45 -17.41 -31.71 20.64
C HIS A 45 -18.71 -31.70 21.46
N ASP A 46 -19.04 -30.59 22.15
CA ASP A 46 -20.28 -30.45 22.91
C ASP A 46 -21.50 -30.04 22.05
N GLY A 47 -21.27 -29.71 20.77
CA GLY A 47 -22.25 -29.23 19.81
C GLY A 47 -22.36 -27.70 19.71
N SER A 48 -21.46 -26.93 20.33
CA SER A 48 -21.35 -25.49 20.12
C SER A 48 -21.01 -25.17 18.66
N LEU A 49 -21.55 -24.08 18.11
CA LEU A 49 -21.16 -23.55 16.80
C LEU A 49 -20.08 -22.48 16.97
N VAL A 50 -19.13 -22.44 16.04
CA VAL A 50 -17.90 -21.64 16.12
C VAL A 50 -17.57 -21.01 14.77
N SER A 51 -17.53 -19.67 14.69
CA SER A 51 -16.99 -18.95 13.52
C SER A 51 -15.77 -18.12 13.93
N VAL A 52 -14.83 -17.90 12.99
CA VAL A 52 -13.61 -17.12 13.20
C VAL A 52 -13.63 -15.88 12.31
N LEU A 53 -13.43 -14.71 12.90
CA LEU A 53 -13.20 -13.46 12.19
C LEU A 53 -11.71 -13.10 12.23
N ARG A 54 -11.14 -12.69 11.09
CA ARG A 54 -9.84 -12.01 11.00
C ARG A 54 -10.07 -10.51 11.19
N ILE A 55 -9.29 -9.87 12.06
CA ILE A 55 -9.39 -8.45 12.38
C ILE A 55 -8.16 -7.74 11.81
N SER A 56 -8.31 -7.10 10.66
CA SER A 56 -7.21 -6.39 9.98
C SER A 56 -6.83 -5.10 10.70
N GLY A 57 -7.80 -4.45 11.37
CA GLY A 57 -7.62 -3.26 12.18
C GLY A 57 -8.56 -2.12 11.79
N VAL A 58 -8.19 -0.88 12.13
CA VAL A 58 -8.96 0.35 11.86
C VAL A 58 -8.45 1.14 10.65
N LYS A 59 -9.39 1.73 9.92
CA LYS A 59 -9.13 2.65 8.77
C LYS A 59 -8.84 4.10 9.19
N ALA A 60 -8.85 4.41 10.49
CA ALA A 60 -8.60 5.76 10.99
C ALA A 60 -7.50 5.78 12.05
N LEU A 61 -6.84 6.91 12.21
CA LEU A 61 -5.90 7.12 13.29
C LEU A 61 -6.67 7.28 14.62
N VAL A 62 -6.54 6.30 15.50
CA VAL A 62 -7.27 6.25 16.78
C VAL A 62 -6.45 6.88 17.90
N GLY A 63 -7.00 7.94 18.50
CA GLY A 63 -6.57 8.48 19.79
C GLY A 63 -7.67 8.32 20.83
N SER A 64 -7.54 9.00 21.98
CA SER A 64 -8.45 8.78 23.12
C SER A 64 -9.92 9.08 22.79
N GLU A 65 -10.20 10.08 21.96
CA GLU A 65 -11.56 10.46 21.57
C GLU A 65 -12.20 9.42 20.64
N GLU A 66 -11.51 9.05 19.56
CA GLU A 66 -11.99 8.04 18.62
C GLU A 66 -12.11 6.66 19.29
N PHE A 67 -11.13 6.31 20.14
CA PHE A 67 -11.12 5.06 20.91
C PHE A 67 -12.36 4.95 21.80
N ASN A 68 -12.62 5.96 22.63
CA ASN A 68 -13.76 5.95 23.55
C ASN A 68 -15.09 5.87 22.79
N ARG A 69 -15.22 6.56 21.65
CA ARG A 69 -16.41 6.48 20.79
C ARG A 69 -16.61 5.08 20.19
N MET A 70 -15.53 4.47 19.67
CA MET A 70 -15.60 3.10 19.13
C MET A 70 -15.92 2.08 20.23
N GLN A 71 -15.27 2.20 21.40
CA GLN A 71 -15.50 1.32 22.56
C GLN A 71 -16.95 1.40 23.05
N LEU A 72 -17.55 2.59 23.14
CA LEU A 72 -18.94 2.76 23.58
C LEU A 72 -19.94 2.09 22.61
N ASN A 73 -19.69 2.21 21.31
CA ASN A 73 -20.51 1.57 20.28
C ASN A 73 -20.38 0.03 20.34
N LEU A 74 -19.16 -0.50 20.51
CA LEU A 74 -18.91 -1.94 20.68
C LEU A 74 -19.52 -2.48 21.98
N GLN A 75 -19.47 -1.71 23.07
CA GLN A 75 -20.16 -2.05 24.32
C GLN A 75 -21.66 -2.18 24.07
N THR A 76 -22.29 -1.16 23.46
CA THR A 76 -23.73 -1.14 23.18
C THR A 76 -24.17 -2.34 22.33
N SER A 77 -23.38 -2.73 21.32
CA SER A 77 -23.60 -3.93 20.50
C SER A 77 -23.49 -5.21 21.34
N LEU A 78 -22.33 -5.45 21.98
CA LEU A 78 -22.00 -6.75 22.54
C LEU A 78 -22.67 -7.01 23.91
N GLN A 79 -23.09 -5.97 24.62
CA GLN A 79 -23.74 -6.06 25.93
C GLN A 79 -24.97 -6.99 25.90
N THR A 80 -25.89 -6.81 24.94
CA THR A 80 -27.11 -7.62 24.87
C THR A 80 -26.77 -9.11 24.74
N THR A 81 -25.82 -9.45 23.89
CA THR A 81 -25.38 -10.82 23.65
C THR A 81 -24.64 -11.42 24.85
N MET A 82 -23.72 -10.65 25.45
CA MET A 82 -22.87 -11.11 26.56
C MET A 82 -23.56 -11.07 27.93
N SER A 83 -24.71 -10.41 28.05
CA SER A 83 -25.56 -10.46 29.25
C SER A 83 -26.14 -11.87 29.52
N ARG A 84 -26.26 -12.70 28.49
CA ARG A 84 -26.89 -14.03 28.56
C ARG A 84 -25.85 -15.15 28.66
N LEU A 85 -26.24 -16.26 29.27
CA LEU A 85 -25.46 -17.49 29.25
C LEU A 85 -25.52 -18.13 27.85
N GLY A 86 -24.44 -18.78 27.45
CA GLY A 86 -24.36 -19.55 26.20
C GLY A 86 -23.70 -18.85 25.02
N GLN A 87 -23.15 -17.65 25.22
CA GLN A 87 -22.27 -17.00 24.25
C GLN A 87 -20.87 -16.81 24.85
N SER A 88 -19.84 -16.99 24.03
CA SER A 88 -18.46 -16.66 24.40
C SER A 88 -17.67 -16.14 23.21
N ILE A 89 -16.75 -15.23 23.50
CA ILE A 89 -15.90 -14.55 22.53
C ILE A 89 -14.45 -14.78 22.94
N GLN A 90 -13.62 -15.29 22.04
CA GLN A 90 -12.17 -15.30 22.20
C GLN A 90 -11.58 -14.17 21.36
N VAL A 91 -10.76 -13.31 21.95
CA VAL A 91 -9.95 -12.33 21.22
C VAL A 91 -8.51 -12.82 21.27
N TYR A 92 -7.92 -13.11 20.13
CA TYR A 92 -6.54 -13.55 20.00
C TYR A 92 -5.70 -12.45 19.36
N PHE A 93 -4.48 -12.26 19.83
CA PHE A 93 -3.46 -11.43 19.18
C PHE A 93 -2.10 -12.11 19.27
N THR A 94 -1.32 -12.02 18.19
CA THR A 94 0.08 -12.45 18.16
C THR A 94 0.97 -11.35 17.59
N TYR A 95 2.21 -11.29 18.09
CA TYR A 95 3.27 -10.42 17.61
C TYR A 95 4.55 -11.25 17.48
N ASN A 96 5.15 -11.28 16.29
CA ASN A 96 6.34 -12.07 16.03
C ASN A 96 7.30 -11.35 15.06
N LYS A 97 8.41 -10.85 15.60
CA LYS A 97 9.49 -10.25 14.79
C LYS A 97 10.26 -11.31 13.98
N ASP A 98 10.35 -12.54 14.49
CA ASP A 98 11.12 -13.62 13.86
C ASP A 98 10.45 -14.13 12.56
N ALA A 99 9.15 -13.87 12.34
CA ALA A 99 8.39 -14.32 11.16
C ALA A 99 8.21 -13.28 10.03
N VAL A 100 8.45 -11.98 10.30
CA VAL A 100 8.06 -10.89 9.38
C VAL A 100 8.81 -10.90 8.04
N ALA A 101 10.01 -11.50 7.99
CA ALA A 101 10.82 -11.54 6.78
C ALA A 101 10.10 -12.24 5.61
N GLU A 102 9.38 -13.33 5.90
CA GLU A 102 8.61 -14.09 4.90
C GLU A 102 7.27 -13.44 4.55
N GLU A 103 6.71 -12.60 5.43
CA GLU A 103 5.54 -11.76 5.14
C GLU A 103 5.91 -10.64 4.17
N ILE A 104 7.01 -9.92 4.45
CA ILE A 104 7.54 -8.86 3.58
C ILE A 104 7.83 -9.40 2.18
N LYS A 105 8.41 -10.61 2.07
CA LYS A 105 8.65 -11.28 0.79
C LYS A 105 7.35 -11.57 0.03
N GLU A 106 6.27 -12.04 0.67
CA GLU A 106 4.99 -12.28 -0.01
C GLU A 106 4.29 -11.00 -0.45
N ILE A 107 4.33 -9.94 0.38
CA ILE A 107 3.77 -8.63 0.02
C ILE A 107 4.44 -8.09 -1.26
N LEU A 108 5.77 -8.20 -1.35
CA LEU A 108 6.58 -7.74 -2.47
C LEU A 108 6.70 -8.76 -3.61
N ARG A 109 6.21 -10.00 -3.45
CA ARG A 109 6.39 -11.07 -4.44
C ARG A 109 5.86 -10.71 -5.85
N PRO A 110 4.65 -10.13 -6.01
CA PRO A 110 4.16 -9.76 -7.35
C PRO A 110 5.05 -8.71 -8.04
N ALA A 111 5.65 -7.79 -7.26
CA ALA A 111 6.58 -6.80 -7.77
C ALA A 111 7.91 -7.42 -8.20
N ARG A 112 8.41 -8.41 -7.45
CA ARG A 112 9.60 -9.19 -7.82
C ARG A 112 9.35 -10.03 -9.08
N GLU A 113 8.18 -10.66 -9.19
CA GLU A 113 7.76 -11.43 -10.37
C GLU A 113 7.67 -10.53 -11.62
N THR A 114 7.13 -9.30 -11.49
CA THR A 114 7.17 -8.31 -12.57
C THR A 114 8.59 -7.87 -12.92
N SER A 115 9.48 -7.65 -11.94
CA SER A 115 10.88 -7.30 -12.19
C SER A 115 11.59 -8.33 -13.06
N VAL A 116 11.35 -9.64 -12.81
CA VAL A 116 11.86 -10.73 -13.66
C VAL A 116 11.24 -10.70 -15.04
N ARG A 117 9.92 -10.48 -15.14
CA ARG A 117 9.18 -10.44 -16.42
C ARG A 117 9.63 -9.32 -17.37
N LEU A 118 10.18 -8.24 -16.82
CA LEU A 118 10.68 -7.06 -17.55
C LEU A 118 12.22 -7.01 -17.66
N ASP A 119 12.92 -8.11 -17.29
CA ASP A 119 14.38 -8.21 -17.27
C ASP A 119 15.10 -7.08 -16.49
N LEU A 120 14.48 -6.55 -15.43
CA LEU A 120 15.03 -5.51 -14.58
C LEU A 120 15.96 -6.10 -13.49
N ASP A 121 17.27 -5.82 -13.55
CA ASP A 121 18.24 -6.17 -12.48
C ASP A 121 18.07 -5.25 -11.25
N LEU A 122 17.05 -5.56 -10.45
CA LEU A 122 16.71 -4.90 -9.18
C LEU A 122 16.70 -5.87 -8.00
N MET A 123 17.32 -7.05 -8.14
CA MET A 123 17.28 -8.09 -7.08
C MET A 123 18.02 -7.66 -5.82
N ASP A 124 19.10 -6.87 -5.96
CA ASP A 124 19.80 -6.23 -4.84
C ASP A 124 18.86 -5.33 -4.03
N LEU A 125 17.98 -4.59 -4.71
CA LEU A 125 16.98 -3.72 -4.10
C LEU A 125 15.92 -4.52 -3.33
N PHE A 126 15.41 -5.62 -3.89
CA PHE A 126 14.42 -6.48 -3.20
C PHE A 126 15.00 -7.17 -1.97
N ASP A 127 16.22 -7.69 -2.06
CA ASP A 127 16.91 -8.36 -0.95
C ASP A 127 17.30 -7.36 0.15
N GLU A 128 17.71 -6.13 -0.22
CA GLU A 128 17.89 -5.04 0.75
C GLU A 128 16.57 -4.67 1.42
N ARG A 129 15.52 -4.36 0.65
CA ARG A 129 14.20 -3.98 1.19
C ARG A 129 13.70 -5.00 2.22
N SER A 130 13.76 -6.29 1.90
CA SER A 130 13.35 -7.37 2.80
C SER A 130 14.19 -7.39 4.09
N SER A 131 15.52 -7.36 3.97
CA SER A 131 16.42 -7.44 5.12
C SER A 131 16.44 -6.18 6.00
N TYR A 132 16.20 -5.00 5.42
CA TYR A 132 16.15 -3.72 6.12
C TYR A 132 14.80 -3.53 6.84
N LEU A 133 13.67 -3.77 6.16
CA LEU A 133 12.33 -3.65 6.75
C LEU A 133 12.12 -4.64 7.92
N THR A 134 12.70 -5.84 7.86
CA THR A 134 12.68 -6.83 8.96
C THR A 134 13.23 -6.28 10.29
N ARG A 135 14.08 -5.22 10.26
CA ARG A 135 14.59 -4.57 11.48
C ARG A 135 13.55 -3.70 12.17
N TYR A 136 12.61 -3.12 11.40
CA TYR A 136 11.63 -2.14 11.87
C TYR A 136 10.20 -2.69 11.93
N CYS A 137 9.92 -3.78 11.21
CA CYS A 137 8.62 -4.41 11.18
C CYS A 137 8.55 -5.65 12.09
N ALA A 138 7.33 -6.12 12.37
CA ALA A 138 7.03 -7.41 12.95
C ALA A 138 5.68 -7.92 12.42
N HIS A 139 5.52 -9.24 12.35
CA HIS A 139 4.26 -9.88 11.98
C HIS A 139 3.27 -9.71 13.13
N GLU A 140 2.06 -9.20 12.85
CA GLU A 140 0.94 -9.20 13.80
C GLU A 140 -0.32 -9.75 13.17
N GLU A 141 -1.10 -10.50 13.95
CA GLU A 141 -2.45 -10.91 13.57
C GLU A 141 -3.39 -10.79 14.77
N ALA A 142 -4.63 -10.41 14.50
CA ALA A 142 -5.72 -10.37 15.47
C ALA A 142 -6.93 -11.15 14.95
N TYR A 143 -7.57 -11.93 15.82
CA TYR A 143 -8.76 -12.71 15.47
C TYR A 143 -9.81 -12.65 16.57
N LEU A 144 -11.07 -12.82 16.16
CA LEU A 144 -12.23 -12.96 17.03
C LEU A 144 -12.87 -14.33 16.79
N VAL A 145 -12.90 -15.21 17.79
CA VAL A 145 -13.64 -16.48 17.70
C VAL A 145 -14.97 -16.32 18.43
N LEU A 146 -16.06 -16.43 17.68
CA LEU A 146 -17.42 -16.34 18.21
C LEU A 146 -17.94 -17.76 18.44
N ARG A 147 -18.42 -18.08 19.64
CA ARG A 147 -19.00 -19.39 19.95
C ARG A 147 -20.39 -19.29 20.58
N THR A 148 -21.37 -19.97 19.97
CA THR A 148 -22.71 -20.19 20.55
C THR A 148 -22.77 -21.58 21.16
N LYS A 149 -22.86 -21.66 22.49
CA LYS A 149 -22.85 -22.92 23.26
C LYS A 149 -24.26 -23.52 23.43
N PRO A 150 -24.41 -24.84 23.60
CA PRO A 150 -25.69 -25.53 23.89
C PRO A 150 -26.41 -25.12 25.19
N SER A 151 -25.87 -24.14 25.93
CA SER A 151 -26.49 -23.51 27.11
C SER A 151 -27.28 -22.24 26.77
N SER A 152 -27.23 -21.76 25.53
CA SER A 152 -28.11 -20.69 25.02
C SER A 152 -29.57 -21.17 24.82
N LEU A 153 -29.75 -22.46 24.53
CA LEU A 153 -31.06 -23.08 24.34
C LEU A 153 -31.83 -23.23 25.65
N THR A 154 -33.15 -23.07 25.57
CA THR A 154 -34.05 -23.43 26.67
C THR A 154 -33.95 -24.93 27.00
N ARG A 155 -34.33 -25.31 28.23
CA ARG A 155 -34.36 -26.72 28.67
C ARG A 155 -35.24 -27.60 27.78
N GLU A 156 -36.26 -27.03 27.14
CA GLU A 156 -37.17 -27.75 26.25
C GLU A 156 -36.58 -27.94 24.86
N GLN A 157 -36.03 -26.89 24.25
CA GLN A 157 -35.28 -26.98 22.98
C GLN A 157 -34.13 -27.99 23.11
N LYS A 158 -33.34 -27.93 24.19
CA LYS A 158 -32.24 -28.89 24.40
C LYS A 158 -32.72 -30.33 24.54
N LYS A 159 -33.85 -30.57 25.22
CA LYS A 159 -34.47 -31.91 25.28
C LYS A 159 -34.97 -32.37 23.91
N ARG A 160 -35.58 -31.49 23.12
CA ARG A 160 -36.03 -31.76 21.75
C ARG A 160 -34.84 -32.15 20.85
N ALA A 161 -33.82 -31.29 20.76
CA ALA A 161 -32.62 -31.53 19.97
C ALA A 161 -31.95 -32.89 20.29
N ILE A 162 -31.81 -33.23 21.58
CA ILE A 162 -31.25 -34.53 22.00
C ILE A 162 -32.16 -35.71 21.60
N LYS A 163 -33.48 -35.56 21.70
CA LYS A 163 -34.44 -36.58 21.27
C LYS A 163 -34.36 -36.78 19.77
N ASP A 164 -34.38 -35.71 18.98
CA ASP A 164 -34.44 -35.76 17.52
C ASP A 164 -33.13 -36.31 16.94
N LYS A 165 -31.97 -35.91 17.50
CA LYS A 165 -30.65 -36.50 17.18
C LYS A 165 -30.61 -38.01 17.47
N ARG A 166 -31.18 -38.46 18.60
CA ARG A 166 -31.29 -39.90 18.93
C ARG A 166 -32.24 -40.65 18.00
N THR A 167 -33.34 -40.03 17.57
CA THR A 167 -34.27 -40.60 16.59
C THR A 167 -33.58 -40.77 15.25
N LEU A 168 -32.90 -39.72 14.75
CA LEU A 168 -32.14 -39.74 13.50
C LEU A 168 -31.08 -40.85 13.47
N ILE A 169 -30.26 -40.97 14.53
CA ILE A 169 -29.24 -42.02 14.65
C ILE A 169 -29.86 -43.42 14.55
N LYS A 170 -31.02 -43.65 15.20
CA LYS A 170 -31.72 -44.94 15.17
C LYS A 170 -32.35 -45.25 13.80
N GLU A 171 -33.05 -44.28 13.21
CA GLU A 171 -33.74 -44.45 11.93
C GLU A 171 -32.77 -44.64 10.76
N LYS A 172 -31.69 -43.86 10.74
CA LYS A 172 -30.66 -43.91 9.69
C LYS A 172 -29.53 -44.91 9.98
N LYS A 173 -29.55 -45.58 11.15
CA LYS A 173 -28.52 -46.53 11.62
C LYS A 173 -27.10 -45.95 11.53
N ILE A 174 -26.94 -44.71 11.98
CA ILE A 174 -25.65 -43.99 11.87
C ILE A 174 -24.64 -44.65 12.83
N PRO A 175 -23.45 -45.08 12.34
CA PRO A 175 -22.41 -45.65 13.18
C PRO A 175 -21.77 -44.59 14.07
N ALA A 176 -20.95 -45.01 15.03
CA ALA A 176 -20.18 -44.09 15.86
C ALA A 176 -18.91 -43.60 15.12
N PHE A 177 -18.58 -42.33 15.34
CA PHE A 177 -17.44 -41.65 14.72
C PHE A 177 -16.24 -41.69 15.69
N TYR A 178 -15.47 -42.79 15.67
CA TYR A 178 -14.35 -42.99 16.61
C TYR A 178 -12.99 -42.48 16.09
N GLN A 179 -12.76 -42.52 14.78
CA GLN A 179 -11.50 -42.10 14.14
C GLN A 179 -11.75 -41.18 12.93
N SER A 180 -12.85 -40.44 12.98
CA SER A 180 -13.35 -39.56 11.92
C SER A 180 -14.14 -38.41 12.52
N GLN A 181 -14.28 -37.31 11.78
CA GLN A 181 -15.14 -36.19 12.19
C GLN A 181 -16.62 -36.61 12.28
N ASN A 182 -17.28 -36.22 13.36
CA ASN A 182 -18.69 -36.47 13.61
C ASN A 182 -19.58 -35.49 12.83
N VAL A 183 -19.93 -35.84 11.59
CA VAL A 183 -20.74 -35.00 10.68
C VAL A 183 -22.17 -34.69 11.17
N ILE A 184 -22.59 -35.23 12.32
CA ILE A 184 -23.85 -34.87 12.99
C ILE A 184 -23.60 -34.19 14.35
N ALA A 185 -22.40 -33.68 14.64
CA ALA A 185 -22.07 -33.03 15.90
C ALA A 185 -22.97 -31.82 16.20
N ALA A 186 -23.22 -30.99 15.19
CA ALA A 186 -23.98 -29.75 15.30
C ALA A 186 -25.37 -29.94 15.94
N ILE A 187 -25.85 -28.86 16.57
CA ILE A 187 -27.22 -28.76 17.08
C ILE A 187 -27.97 -27.80 16.16
N PRO A 188 -28.89 -28.27 15.29
CA PRO A 188 -29.54 -27.41 14.29
C PRO A 188 -30.27 -26.21 14.89
N ASP A 189 -30.85 -26.35 16.09
CA ASP A 189 -31.51 -25.26 16.83
C ASP A 189 -30.57 -24.09 17.21
N LEU A 190 -29.24 -24.23 17.10
CA LEU A 190 -28.29 -23.16 17.36
C LEU A 190 -28.02 -22.25 16.15
N ARG A 191 -28.20 -22.75 14.92
CA ARG A 191 -27.73 -22.08 13.68
C ARG A 191 -28.25 -20.66 13.55
N GLU A 192 -29.57 -20.47 13.53
CA GLU A 192 -30.18 -19.14 13.39
C GLU A 192 -29.69 -18.13 14.44
N SER A 193 -29.47 -18.57 15.69
CA SER A 193 -28.94 -17.73 16.76
C SER A 193 -27.43 -17.47 16.63
N HIS A 194 -26.68 -18.38 16.01
CA HIS A 194 -25.25 -18.23 15.75
C HIS A 194 -25.02 -17.28 14.57
N ASP A 195 -25.62 -17.57 13.42
CA ASP A 195 -25.55 -16.72 12.24
C ASP A 195 -25.93 -15.27 12.56
N SER A 196 -26.97 -15.06 13.38
CA SER A 196 -27.42 -13.72 13.76
C SER A 196 -26.42 -12.99 14.65
N PHE A 197 -25.74 -13.71 15.55
CA PHE A 197 -24.66 -13.16 16.38
C PHE A 197 -23.40 -12.85 15.55
N VAL A 198 -23.02 -13.72 14.62
CA VAL A 198 -21.88 -13.49 13.71
C VAL A 198 -22.16 -12.28 12.81
N ARG A 199 -23.32 -12.25 12.14
CA ARG A 199 -23.72 -11.14 11.27
C ARG A 199 -23.82 -9.81 12.02
N SER A 200 -24.40 -9.77 13.23
CA SER A 200 -24.44 -8.52 14.02
C SER A 200 -23.02 -8.06 14.36
N THR A 201 -22.18 -8.95 14.89
CA THR A 201 -20.81 -8.62 15.31
C THR A 201 -19.96 -8.09 14.15
N VAL A 202 -20.04 -8.72 12.96
CA VAL A 202 -19.34 -8.26 11.75
C VAL A 202 -19.84 -6.89 11.30
N ASN A 203 -21.15 -6.66 11.30
CA ASN A 203 -21.74 -5.38 10.92
C ASN A 203 -21.36 -4.26 11.91
N ASP A 204 -21.37 -4.56 13.21
CA ASP A 204 -21.08 -3.59 14.26
C ASP A 204 -19.59 -3.19 14.26
N LEU A 205 -18.68 -4.15 14.08
CA LEU A 205 -17.24 -3.89 13.89
C LEU A 205 -16.99 -2.98 12.68
N ASN A 206 -17.55 -3.33 11.53
CA ASN A 206 -17.39 -2.55 10.30
C ASN A 206 -18.03 -1.14 10.42
N THR A 207 -19.17 -1.02 11.14
CA THR A 207 -19.84 0.26 11.41
C THR A 207 -18.98 1.21 12.26
N VAL A 208 -18.19 0.68 13.20
CA VAL A 208 -17.23 1.49 13.97
C VAL A 208 -15.88 1.69 13.26
N GLY A 209 -15.73 1.17 12.03
CA GLY A 209 -14.52 1.32 11.22
C GLY A 209 -13.41 0.30 11.51
N ILE A 210 -13.71 -0.78 12.23
CA ILE A 210 -12.83 -1.95 12.41
C ILE A 210 -13.13 -2.94 11.28
N VAL A 211 -12.14 -3.21 10.44
CA VAL A 211 -12.22 -4.16 9.33
C VAL A 211 -12.21 -5.58 9.90
N ALA A 212 -13.35 -6.26 9.75
CA ALA A 212 -13.55 -7.64 10.20
C ALA A 212 -14.02 -8.52 9.03
N GLU A 213 -13.28 -9.59 8.78
CA GLU A 213 -13.53 -10.57 7.71
C GLU A 213 -13.94 -11.90 8.34
N LEU A 214 -15.10 -12.46 7.95
CA LEU A 214 -15.53 -13.80 8.34
C LEU A 214 -14.78 -14.83 7.50
N LEU A 215 -14.08 -15.77 8.16
CA LEU A 215 -13.29 -16.78 7.47
C LEU A 215 -14.11 -18.02 7.10
N GLU A 216 -13.82 -18.55 5.92
CA GLU A 216 -14.22 -19.90 5.52
C GLU A 216 -13.53 -20.94 6.43
N VAL A 217 -14.20 -22.06 6.71
CA VAL A 217 -13.76 -23.08 7.68
C VAL A 217 -12.36 -23.64 7.40
N HIS A 218 -11.95 -23.72 6.14
CA HIS A 218 -10.60 -24.15 5.76
C HIS A 218 -9.53 -23.12 6.16
N GLU A 219 -9.79 -21.82 6.00
CA GLU A 219 -8.89 -20.75 6.43
C GLU A 219 -8.87 -20.61 7.96
N ALA A 220 -10.04 -20.71 8.59
CA ALA A 220 -10.17 -20.69 10.04
C ALA A 220 -9.30 -21.79 10.69
N VAL A 221 -9.43 -23.04 10.24
CA VAL A 221 -8.63 -24.17 10.73
C VAL A 221 -7.15 -24.05 10.36
N TYR A 222 -6.81 -23.50 9.19
CA TYR A 222 -5.43 -23.15 8.85
C TYR A 222 -4.83 -22.19 9.88
N ALA A 223 -5.53 -21.10 10.21
CA ALA A 223 -5.10 -20.13 11.23
C ALA A 223 -5.00 -20.76 12.64
N MET A 224 -5.94 -21.64 13.01
CA MET A 224 -5.85 -22.40 14.27
C MET A 224 -4.55 -23.22 14.32
N ARG A 225 -4.28 -24.03 13.29
CA ARG A 225 -3.08 -24.87 13.19
C ARG A 225 -1.78 -24.05 13.14
N LEU A 226 -1.77 -22.94 12.39
CA LEU A 226 -0.63 -22.01 12.34
C LEU A 226 -0.34 -21.40 13.73
N SER A 227 -1.38 -21.15 14.54
CA SER A 227 -1.20 -20.72 15.93
C SER A 227 -0.62 -21.81 16.83
N VAL A 228 -0.83 -23.09 16.53
CA VAL A 228 -0.27 -24.23 17.29
C VAL A 228 1.21 -24.40 16.95
N ASP A 229 1.49 -24.65 15.67
CA ASP A 229 2.79 -25.12 15.18
C ASP A 229 3.10 -24.52 13.80
N PRO A 230 3.62 -23.28 13.76
CA PRO A 230 3.85 -22.57 12.51
C PRO A 230 5.03 -23.15 11.70
N ASP A 231 5.99 -23.81 12.34
CA ASP A 231 7.15 -24.40 11.64
C ASP A 231 6.77 -25.71 10.91
N PHE A 232 5.64 -26.33 11.28
CA PHE A 232 5.10 -27.55 10.65
C PHE A 232 3.81 -27.31 9.84
N THR A 233 3.48 -26.05 9.56
CA THR A 233 2.27 -25.66 8.81
C THR A 233 2.67 -24.95 7.53
N ASP A 234 2.76 -25.74 6.46
CA ASP A 234 3.01 -25.22 5.11
C ASP A 234 1.88 -24.29 4.64
N ARG A 235 2.20 -23.23 3.90
CA ARG A 235 1.24 -22.24 3.40
C ARG A 235 0.19 -22.81 2.44
N GLN A 236 0.46 -23.95 1.79
CA GLN A 236 -0.46 -24.67 0.93
C GLN A 236 -1.20 -25.80 1.69
N TRP A 237 -0.92 -25.99 2.99
CA TRP A 237 -1.66 -26.94 3.80
C TRP A 237 -3.12 -26.54 3.89
N ARG A 238 -4.01 -27.50 3.66
CA ARG A 238 -5.47 -27.34 3.80
C ARG A 238 -6.00 -28.50 4.63
N PRO A 239 -6.91 -28.26 5.61
CA PRO A 239 -7.56 -29.34 6.32
C PRO A 239 -8.48 -30.12 5.38
N SER A 240 -8.71 -31.37 5.74
CA SER A 240 -9.70 -32.26 5.14
C SER A 240 -10.98 -32.18 5.96
N LEU A 241 -12.02 -31.54 5.44
CA LEU A 241 -13.30 -31.24 6.11
C LEU A 241 -14.49 -31.88 5.36
N PRO A 242 -15.67 -32.08 6.01
CA PRO A 242 -16.88 -32.56 5.36
C PRO A 242 -17.23 -31.75 4.11
N GLY A 243 -17.51 -32.47 3.02
CA GLY A 243 -17.69 -31.89 1.68
C GLY A 243 -16.46 -32.00 0.79
N ASP A 244 -15.25 -32.08 1.35
CA ASP A 244 -14.04 -32.36 0.57
C ASP A 244 -14.03 -33.80 0.04
N LYS A 245 -13.28 -34.04 -1.05
CA LYS A 245 -13.10 -35.38 -1.61
C LYS A 245 -12.43 -36.31 -0.59
N ILE A 246 -13.16 -37.34 -0.17
CA ILE A 246 -12.64 -38.41 0.70
C ILE A 246 -11.48 -39.13 -0.01
N THR A 247 -10.35 -39.25 0.69
CA THR A 247 -9.19 -40.03 0.25
C THR A 247 -9.30 -41.47 0.76
N ILE A 248 -8.98 -42.45 -0.10
CA ILE A 248 -9.04 -43.86 0.25
C ILE A 248 -7.94 -44.16 1.29
N LYS A 249 -8.36 -44.51 2.50
CA LYS A 249 -7.49 -44.97 3.58
C LYS A 249 -7.67 -46.48 3.77
N GLN A 250 -6.62 -47.16 4.22
CA GLN A 250 -6.79 -48.51 4.75
C GLN A 250 -7.56 -48.42 6.09
N PRO A 251 -8.72 -49.05 6.24
CA PRO A 251 -9.45 -49.04 7.50
C PRO A 251 -8.61 -49.73 8.58
N ARG A 252 -8.51 -49.10 9.76
CA ARG A 252 -7.73 -49.64 10.90
C ARG A 252 -8.43 -50.82 11.58
N ASN A 253 -9.76 -50.89 11.48
CA ASN A 253 -10.55 -52.00 11.97
C ASN A 253 -10.98 -52.92 10.81
N LEU A 254 -11.10 -54.22 11.10
CA LEU A 254 -11.61 -55.24 10.17
C LEU A 254 -13.15 -55.24 10.03
N SER A 255 -13.85 -54.36 10.74
CA SER A 255 -15.32 -54.28 10.81
C SER A 255 -15.98 -53.75 9.53
N GLY A 256 -15.24 -53.01 8.69
CA GLY A 256 -15.76 -52.49 7.42
C GLY A 256 -16.80 -51.37 7.54
N GLU A 257 -16.78 -50.61 8.65
CA GLU A 257 -17.72 -49.49 8.83
C GLU A 257 -17.36 -48.28 7.97
N ILE A 258 -18.36 -47.60 7.42
CA ILE A 258 -18.16 -46.41 6.55
C ILE A 258 -17.50 -45.25 7.33
N SER A 259 -17.71 -45.17 8.64
CA SER A 259 -17.04 -44.22 9.55
C SER A 259 -15.51 -44.28 9.47
N ASP A 260 -14.92 -45.48 9.30
CA ASP A 260 -13.47 -45.67 9.29
C ASP A 260 -12.76 -45.07 8.06
N ILE A 261 -13.50 -44.72 7.01
CA ILE A 261 -12.97 -44.14 5.76
C ILE A 261 -13.29 -42.64 5.58
N LEU A 262 -13.99 -41.99 6.52
CA LEU A 262 -14.37 -40.58 6.43
C LEU A 262 -13.18 -39.60 6.69
N TRP A 263 -13.47 -38.31 6.71
CA TRP A 263 -12.50 -37.24 7.01
C TRP A 263 -11.85 -37.45 8.39
N PRO A 264 -10.52 -37.30 8.50
CA PRO A 264 -9.79 -37.62 9.74
C PRO A 264 -10.10 -36.61 10.86
N PRO A 265 -9.96 -36.99 12.14
CA PRO A 265 -10.34 -36.15 13.28
C PRO A 265 -9.69 -34.77 13.21
N LEU A 266 -10.48 -33.72 13.43
CA LEU A 266 -10.03 -32.35 13.20
C LEU A 266 -8.98 -31.91 14.25
N GLY A 267 -9.09 -32.40 15.49
CA GLY A 267 -8.07 -32.24 16.53
C GLY A 267 -6.67 -32.70 16.12
N ARG A 268 -6.50 -33.82 15.39
CA ARG A 268 -5.19 -34.27 14.86
C ARG A 268 -4.70 -33.44 13.67
N GLN A 269 -5.60 -32.76 12.98
CA GLN A 269 -5.23 -31.86 11.88
C GLN A 269 -4.76 -30.50 12.42
N ILE A 270 -5.35 -30.03 13.53
CA ILE A 270 -5.00 -28.79 14.23
C ILE A 270 -3.77 -28.97 15.14
N LEU A 271 -3.64 -30.12 15.80
CA LEU A 271 -2.51 -30.50 16.66
C LEU A 271 -1.68 -31.62 15.97
N PRO A 272 -0.81 -31.29 15.00
CA PRO A 272 -0.19 -32.27 14.11
C PRO A 272 1.00 -33.03 14.69
N ARG A 273 1.56 -32.56 15.81
CA ARG A 273 2.72 -33.15 16.48
C ARG A 273 2.45 -33.28 17.98
N ASP A 274 3.05 -34.29 18.59
CA ASP A 274 2.96 -34.48 20.04
C ASP A 274 3.66 -33.38 20.82
N ALA A 275 3.26 -33.23 22.08
CA ALA A 275 3.79 -32.25 23.02
C ALA A 275 4.35 -32.93 24.27
N GLU A 276 5.41 -32.36 24.83
CA GLU A 276 6.13 -32.91 25.98
C GLU A 276 6.23 -31.85 27.08
N ASN A 277 5.58 -32.08 28.22
CA ASN A 277 5.73 -31.23 29.40
C ASN A 277 7.12 -31.46 30.02
N MET A 278 8.03 -30.48 29.87
CA MET A 278 9.40 -30.55 30.38
C MET A 278 9.48 -30.22 31.87
N ASP A 279 8.66 -29.25 32.31
CA ASP A 279 8.43 -28.91 33.72
C ASP A 279 7.03 -28.29 33.90
N LEU A 280 6.71 -27.80 35.10
CA LEU A 280 5.38 -27.21 35.42
C LEU A 280 5.07 -25.87 34.72
N ARG A 281 6.02 -25.30 33.97
CA ARG A 281 5.93 -24.00 33.27
C ARG A 281 6.30 -24.08 31.79
N THR A 282 6.94 -25.16 31.37
CA THR A 282 7.60 -25.32 30.07
C THR A 282 7.07 -26.54 29.35
N VAL A 283 6.54 -26.34 28.15
CA VAL A 283 6.11 -27.42 27.25
C VAL A 283 6.84 -27.31 25.91
N ARG A 284 7.29 -28.44 25.38
CA ARG A 284 7.79 -28.57 24.02
C ARG A 284 6.63 -28.91 23.09
N ILE A 285 6.51 -28.20 21.98
CA ILE A 285 5.61 -28.54 20.87
C ILE A 285 6.47 -28.49 19.60
N GLY A 286 6.74 -29.66 19.01
CA GLY A 286 7.62 -29.77 17.86
C GLY A 286 9.04 -29.24 18.11
N ASP A 287 9.41 -28.19 17.37
CA ASP A 287 10.75 -27.58 17.37
C ASP A 287 10.87 -26.34 18.28
N ARG A 288 9.79 -26.01 19.00
CA ARG A 288 9.72 -24.87 19.94
C ARG A 288 9.41 -25.33 21.36
N ILE A 289 9.94 -24.58 22.31
CA ILE A 289 9.56 -24.63 23.73
C ILE A 289 8.77 -23.37 24.08
N TYR A 290 7.65 -23.57 24.78
CA TYR A 290 6.68 -22.54 25.14
C TYR A 290 6.60 -22.39 26.66
N SER A 291 6.30 -21.17 27.08
CA SER A 291 5.98 -20.85 28.48
C SER A 291 4.87 -19.80 28.51
N SER A 292 3.95 -19.96 29.46
CA SER A 292 2.70 -19.19 29.53
C SER A 292 2.66 -18.32 30.79
N VAL A 293 2.02 -17.16 30.65
CA VAL A 293 1.77 -16.18 31.71
C VAL A 293 0.26 -15.95 31.80
N PHE A 294 -0.31 -16.10 32.99
CA PHE A 294 -1.74 -15.92 33.25
C PHE A 294 -1.96 -14.65 34.06
N ILE A 295 -3.03 -13.90 33.76
CA ILE A 295 -3.44 -12.78 34.60
C ILE A 295 -4.32 -13.31 35.73
N ASP A 296 -3.79 -13.24 36.96
CA ASP A 296 -4.47 -13.73 38.17
C ASP A 296 -5.30 -12.64 38.83
N LEU A 297 -4.75 -11.42 38.87
CA LEU A 297 -5.49 -10.22 39.22
C LEU A 297 -5.36 -9.22 38.07
N PHE A 298 -6.51 -8.81 37.57
CA PHE A 298 -6.69 -7.83 36.51
C PHE A 298 -6.26 -6.44 36.98
N PRO A 299 -5.98 -5.51 36.05
CA PRO A 299 -5.33 -4.25 36.40
C PRO A 299 -6.17 -3.43 37.38
N LYS A 300 -5.49 -2.77 38.32
CA LYS A 300 -6.10 -1.82 39.26
C LYS A 300 -6.55 -0.54 38.56
N GLU A 301 -5.87 -0.19 37.47
CA GLU A 301 -6.21 0.90 36.56
C GLU A 301 -6.34 0.30 35.16
N VAL A 302 -7.56 0.25 34.62
CA VAL A 302 -7.81 -0.31 33.28
C VAL A 302 -7.10 0.55 32.23
N GLN A 303 -6.26 -0.07 31.40
CA GLN A 303 -5.43 0.61 30.41
C GLN A 303 -5.63 -0.01 29.02
N GLN A 304 -5.50 0.81 27.97
CA GLN A 304 -5.62 0.36 26.58
C GLN A 304 -4.57 -0.71 26.25
N PHE A 305 -4.89 -1.63 25.31
CA PHE A 305 -3.92 -2.62 24.81
C PHE A 305 -2.60 -2.01 24.34
N ASN A 306 -2.66 -0.81 23.73
CA ASN A 306 -1.48 -0.10 23.24
C ASN A 306 -0.46 0.21 24.36
N ALA A 307 -0.90 0.36 25.61
CA ALA A 307 0.01 0.57 26.75
C ALA A 307 0.83 -0.70 27.08
N LEU A 308 0.24 -1.89 26.95
CA LEU A 308 0.98 -3.16 27.00
C LEU A 308 1.90 -3.29 25.79
N PHE A 309 1.37 -3.04 24.59
CA PHE A 309 2.11 -3.21 23.34
C PHE A 309 3.40 -2.38 23.32
N ILE A 310 3.32 -1.08 23.64
CA ILE A 310 4.48 -0.17 23.70
C ILE A 310 5.55 -0.64 24.71
N ARG A 311 5.16 -1.29 25.81
CA ARG A 311 6.11 -1.88 26.77
C ARG A 311 6.82 -3.12 26.22
N THR A 312 6.16 -3.90 25.36
CA THR A 312 6.76 -5.08 24.73
C THR A 312 7.65 -4.76 23.52
N LEU A 313 7.34 -3.71 22.74
CA LEU A 313 8.07 -3.37 21.50
C LEU A 313 9.61 -3.35 21.62
N PRO A 314 10.23 -2.73 22.65
CA PRO A 314 11.70 -2.68 22.78
C PRO A 314 12.33 -4.02 23.16
N THR A 315 11.54 -4.99 23.64
CA THR A 315 12.04 -6.31 24.06
C THR A 315 12.23 -7.27 22.89
N HIS A 316 11.57 -7.00 21.76
CA HIS A 316 11.56 -7.84 20.54
C HIS A 316 11.20 -9.32 20.78
N ILE A 317 10.52 -9.65 21.87
CA ILE A 317 10.06 -11.01 22.13
C ILE A 317 8.91 -11.37 21.18
N PRO A 318 8.86 -12.61 20.66
CA PRO A 318 7.68 -13.13 20.01
C PRO A 318 6.69 -13.61 21.07
N TRP A 319 5.43 -13.20 20.98
CA TRP A 319 4.42 -13.54 21.98
C TRP A 319 3.01 -13.54 21.38
N ARG A 320 2.10 -14.18 22.10
CA ARG A 320 0.66 -14.14 21.84
C ARG A 320 -0.12 -13.94 23.13
N ILE A 321 -1.34 -13.44 23.01
CA ILE A 321 -2.28 -13.27 24.12
C ILE A 321 -3.69 -13.61 23.66
N SER A 322 -4.44 -14.28 24.54
CA SER A 322 -5.83 -14.67 24.30
C SER A 322 -6.69 -14.23 25.47
N PHE A 323 -7.75 -13.48 25.16
CA PHE A 323 -8.81 -13.06 26.07
C PHE A 323 -10.04 -13.93 25.80
N LEU A 324 -10.42 -14.78 26.76
CA LEU A 324 -11.65 -15.57 26.68
C LEU A 324 -12.73 -14.91 27.56
N MET A 325 -13.76 -14.37 26.90
CA MET A 325 -14.93 -13.76 27.50
C MET A 325 -16.11 -14.73 27.45
N GLU A 326 -16.73 -15.04 28.59
CA GLU A 326 -17.96 -15.83 28.67
C GLU A 326 -19.09 -14.99 29.26
N GLY A 327 -20.28 -15.04 28.65
CA GLY A 327 -21.46 -14.32 29.15
C GLY A 327 -21.99 -14.84 30.49
N GLY A 328 -22.71 -13.99 31.23
CA GLY A 328 -23.36 -14.36 32.50
C GLY A 328 -22.40 -14.54 33.69
N GLY A 329 -21.35 -13.73 33.79
CA GLY A 329 -20.26 -13.86 34.78
C GLY A 329 -20.73 -13.92 36.24
N LEU A 330 -21.78 -13.18 36.62
CA LEU A 330 -22.39 -13.22 37.95
C LEU A 330 -22.87 -14.62 38.37
N GLY A 331 -23.24 -15.49 37.41
CA GLY A 331 -23.64 -16.87 37.70
C GLY A 331 -22.54 -17.67 38.41
N SER A 332 -21.28 -17.43 38.05
CA SER A 332 -20.11 -18.08 38.64
C SER A 332 -19.82 -17.65 40.09
N LEU A 333 -20.22 -16.42 40.46
CA LEU A 333 -20.00 -15.86 41.78
C LEU A 333 -21.06 -16.25 42.80
N ARG A 334 -22.23 -16.77 42.40
CA ARG A 334 -23.38 -17.02 43.31
C ARG A 334 -23.01 -17.90 44.51
N LEU A 335 -22.30 -19.01 44.29
CA LEU A 335 -21.92 -19.94 45.35
C LEU A 335 -20.85 -19.35 46.30
N ARG A 336 -19.80 -18.74 45.75
CA ARG A 336 -18.75 -18.08 46.55
C ARG A 336 -19.29 -16.89 47.33
N SER A 337 -20.19 -16.10 46.73
CA SER A 337 -20.87 -14.99 47.38
C SER A 337 -21.75 -15.45 48.54
N ALA A 338 -22.56 -16.50 48.39
CA ALA A 338 -23.41 -17.01 49.48
C ALA A 338 -22.57 -17.45 50.70
N ILE A 339 -21.44 -18.12 50.47
CA ILE A 339 -20.51 -18.54 51.52
C ILE A 339 -19.80 -17.32 52.13
N SER A 340 -19.27 -16.41 51.31
CA SER A 340 -18.59 -15.19 51.77
C SER A 340 -19.51 -14.25 52.54
N SER A 341 -20.80 -14.13 52.18
CA SER A 341 -21.75 -13.28 52.89
C SER A 341 -22.00 -13.77 54.32
N VAL A 342 -22.08 -15.10 54.50
CA VAL A 342 -22.21 -15.75 55.82
C VAL A 342 -20.93 -15.63 56.64
N LEU A 343 -19.76 -15.57 55.99
CA LEU A 343 -18.44 -15.44 56.63
C LEU A 343 -17.89 -14.00 56.67
N SER A 344 -18.68 -13.00 56.27
CA SER A 344 -18.27 -11.58 56.16
C SER A 344 -17.87 -10.93 57.49
N TRP A 345 -18.27 -11.52 58.61
CA TRP A 345 -17.86 -11.10 59.95
C TRP A 345 -16.49 -11.66 60.38
N THR A 346 -15.95 -12.67 59.67
CA THR A 346 -14.74 -13.40 60.07
C THR A 346 -13.42 -12.81 59.52
N SER A 347 -13.45 -12.06 58.41
CA SER A 347 -12.26 -11.39 57.87
C SER A 347 -12.61 -10.11 57.11
N ALA A 348 -11.67 -9.16 57.07
CA ALA A 348 -11.82 -7.94 56.27
C ALA A 348 -11.84 -8.22 54.75
N GLU A 349 -11.10 -9.25 54.30
CA GLU A 349 -11.09 -9.71 52.91
C GLU A 349 -12.46 -10.22 52.46
N ASN A 350 -13.17 -10.98 53.32
CA ASN A 350 -14.52 -11.43 53.02
C ASN A 350 -15.51 -10.25 52.90
N ARG A 351 -15.29 -9.13 53.61
CA ARG A 351 -16.10 -7.90 53.43
C ARG A 351 -15.85 -7.29 52.06
N LEU A 352 -14.59 -7.01 51.74
CA LEU A 352 -14.19 -6.44 50.44
C LEU A 352 -14.67 -7.29 49.25
N PHE A 353 -14.62 -8.62 49.36
CA PHE A 353 -15.17 -9.51 48.34
C PHE A 353 -16.69 -9.38 48.18
N ASN A 354 -17.45 -9.29 49.28
CA ASN A 354 -18.89 -9.07 49.21
C ASN A 354 -19.24 -7.67 48.67
N ASP A 355 -18.48 -6.64 49.03
CA ASP A 355 -18.67 -5.27 48.53
C ASP A 355 -18.41 -5.20 47.02
N ALA A 356 -17.35 -5.85 46.52
CA ALA A 356 -17.09 -6.00 45.08
C ALA A 356 -18.20 -6.78 44.35
N VAL A 357 -18.70 -7.87 44.95
CA VAL A 357 -19.85 -8.61 44.39
C VAL A 357 -21.13 -7.76 44.38
N ASN A 358 -21.35 -6.92 45.40
CA ASN A 358 -22.49 -6.01 45.48
C ASN A 358 -22.37 -4.89 44.43
N LEU A 359 -21.16 -4.36 44.18
CA LEU A 359 -20.89 -3.42 43.10
C LEU A 359 -21.16 -4.04 41.72
N LEU A 360 -20.66 -5.26 41.45
CA LEU A 360 -20.94 -5.97 40.19
C LEU A 360 -22.42 -6.29 40.01
N ARG A 361 -23.16 -6.58 41.10
CA ARG A 361 -24.63 -6.72 41.06
C ARG A 361 -25.32 -5.39 40.77
N TYR A 362 -24.88 -4.30 41.39
CA TYR A 362 -25.42 -2.96 41.14
C TYR A 362 -25.22 -2.58 39.67
N LEU A 363 -24.01 -2.73 39.13
CA LEU A 363 -23.74 -2.50 37.71
C LEU A 363 -24.69 -3.34 36.81
N ASN A 364 -24.81 -4.65 37.05
CA ASN A 364 -25.70 -5.50 36.26
C ASN A 364 -27.21 -5.20 36.42
N LEU A 365 -27.64 -4.48 37.46
CA LEU A 365 -29.05 -4.19 37.75
C LEU A 365 -29.42 -2.72 37.53
N SER A 366 -28.45 -1.84 37.34
CA SER A 366 -28.63 -0.38 37.30
C SER A 366 -27.80 0.31 36.22
N THR A 367 -27.04 -0.45 35.41
CA THR A 367 -26.26 0.03 34.26
C THR A 367 -26.22 -1.00 33.13
N ASP A 368 -25.62 -0.60 32.01
CA ASP A 368 -25.65 -1.30 30.73
C ASP A 368 -24.32 -1.07 29.95
N ASP A 369 -23.26 -1.87 29.95
CA ASP A 369 -22.78 -3.01 30.73
C ASP A 369 -23.54 -4.34 30.88
N ALA A 370 -22.76 -5.41 30.67
CA ALA A 370 -23.03 -6.80 30.97
C ALA A 370 -21.82 -7.34 31.74
N ILE A 371 -22.05 -8.09 32.81
CA ILE A 371 -20.96 -8.65 33.61
C ILE A 371 -20.49 -9.98 33.00
N VAL A 372 -19.27 -9.99 32.46
CA VAL A 372 -18.65 -11.14 31.81
C VAL A 372 -17.67 -11.85 32.74
N ARG A 373 -17.45 -13.14 32.48
CA ARG A 373 -16.32 -13.88 33.05
C ARG A 373 -15.16 -13.76 32.06
N LEU A 374 -14.02 -13.28 32.54
CA LEU A 374 -12.82 -13.08 31.73
C LEU A 374 -11.70 -14.02 32.20
N LYS A 375 -10.98 -14.59 31.23
CA LYS A 375 -9.73 -15.32 31.42
C LYS A 375 -8.72 -14.80 30.41
N VAL A 376 -7.49 -14.49 30.85
CA VAL A 376 -6.42 -14.05 29.96
C VAL A 376 -5.18 -14.90 30.16
N SER A 377 -4.67 -15.42 29.06
CA SER A 377 -3.41 -16.16 29.00
C SER A 377 -2.55 -15.64 27.85
N ALA A 378 -1.31 -15.31 28.15
CA ALA A 378 -0.28 -14.98 27.18
C ALA A 378 0.76 -16.11 27.11
N SER A 379 1.46 -16.25 25.99
CA SER A 379 2.59 -17.18 25.87
C SER A 379 3.69 -16.59 25.00
N THR A 380 4.93 -16.98 25.30
CA THR A 380 6.11 -16.74 24.46
C THR A 380 6.85 -18.07 24.24
N TRP A 381 7.80 -18.08 23.30
CA TRP A 381 8.50 -19.28 22.87
C TRP A 381 9.97 -19.02 22.54
N ALA A 382 10.76 -20.10 22.50
CA ALA A 382 12.13 -20.14 22.01
C ALA A 382 12.36 -21.46 21.23
N PRO A 383 13.44 -21.57 20.43
CA PRO A 383 13.84 -22.84 19.83
C PRO A 383 14.12 -23.91 20.90
N VAL A 384 13.84 -25.17 20.58
CA VAL A 384 14.20 -26.31 21.44
C VAL A 384 15.70 -26.27 21.78
N GLY A 385 16.01 -26.42 23.07
CA GLY A 385 17.35 -26.34 23.62
C GLY A 385 17.68 -25.00 24.30
N ASP A 386 17.05 -23.88 23.91
CA ASP A 386 17.33 -22.57 24.50
C ASP A 386 16.34 -22.15 25.60
N ILE A 387 16.36 -22.94 26.69
CA ILE A 387 15.57 -22.66 27.90
C ILE A 387 15.97 -21.32 28.54
N ARG A 388 17.21 -20.85 28.32
CA ARG A 388 17.69 -19.58 28.87
C ARG A 388 17.02 -18.39 28.18
N LEU A 389 16.93 -18.42 26.84
CA LEU A 389 16.18 -17.45 26.06
C LEU A 389 14.69 -17.50 26.41
N LEU A 390 14.09 -18.69 26.52
CA LEU A 390 12.68 -18.82 26.91
C LEU A 390 12.41 -18.12 28.26
N ARG A 391 13.18 -18.43 29.30
CA ARG A 391 13.03 -17.82 30.63
C ARG A 391 13.22 -16.29 30.59
N SER A 392 14.15 -15.80 29.78
CA SER A 392 14.34 -14.34 29.58
C SER A 392 13.13 -13.70 28.89
N ARG A 393 12.58 -14.35 27.85
CA ARG A 393 11.39 -13.89 27.13
C ARG A 393 10.15 -13.92 28.05
N THR A 394 9.94 -14.98 28.83
CA THR A 394 8.83 -15.09 29.79
C THR A 394 8.91 -14.00 30.85
N ALA A 395 10.08 -13.76 31.46
CA ALA A 395 10.24 -12.72 32.47
C ALA A 395 10.00 -11.30 31.92
N GLN A 396 10.38 -11.05 30.65
CA GLN A 396 10.09 -9.78 29.97
C GLN A 396 8.59 -9.61 29.69
N LEU A 397 7.90 -10.67 29.24
CA LEU A 397 6.46 -10.68 29.01
C LEU A 397 5.68 -10.47 30.31
N ALA A 398 6.01 -11.22 31.36
CA ALA A 398 5.41 -11.09 32.69
C ALA A 398 5.54 -9.66 33.23
N LYS A 399 6.75 -9.10 33.22
CA LYS A 399 7.01 -7.71 33.66
C LYS A 399 6.26 -6.67 32.83
N ALA A 400 6.06 -6.91 31.52
CA ALA A 400 5.28 -6.00 30.68
C ALA A 400 3.79 -6.02 31.04
N ILE A 401 3.24 -7.20 31.35
CA ILE A 401 1.84 -7.40 31.79
C ILE A 401 1.63 -6.87 33.20
N GLU A 402 2.53 -7.12 34.15
CA GLU A 402 2.49 -6.49 35.49
C GLU A 402 2.50 -4.96 35.40
N GLY A 403 3.31 -4.40 34.49
CA GLY A 403 3.36 -2.97 34.20
C GLY A 403 2.13 -2.39 33.48
N TRP A 404 1.20 -3.22 33.02
CA TRP A 404 -0.05 -2.81 32.40
C TRP A 404 -1.13 -2.69 33.48
N GLY A 405 -1.34 -1.46 33.97
CA GLY A 405 -2.36 -1.18 35.00
C GLY A 405 -2.14 -1.84 36.37
N SER A 406 -0.94 -2.35 36.69
CA SER A 406 -0.64 -3.11 37.91
C SER A 406 -1.39 -4.45 38.04
N CYS A 407 -1.30 -5.29 37.00
CA CYS A 407 -1.75 -6.69 37.06
C CYS A 407 -0.87 -7.52 38.01
N ASN A 408 -1.42 -8.61 38.57
CA ASN A 408 -0.60 -9.72 39.10
C ASN A 408 -0.70 -10.91 38.16
N VAL A 409 0.43 -11.59 37.93
CA VAL A 409 0.54 -12.72 37.00
C VAL A 409 1.11 -13.97 37.66
N SER A 410 0.85 -15.14 37.06
CA SER A 410 1.53 -16.40 37.38
C SER A 410 2.00 -17.15 36.13
N GLU A 411 3.01 -18.00 36.31
CA GLU A 411 3.60 -18.83 35.24
C GLU A 411 3.23 -20.33 35.36
N VAL A 412 2.51 -20.73 36.42
CA VAL A 412 2.28 -22.15 36.75
C VAL A 412 0.82 -22.53 36.47
N ALA A 413 0.61 -23.25 35.38
CA ALA A 413 -0.70 -23.79 34.98
C ALA A 413 -1.10 -25.10 35.69
N GLY A 414 -0.15 -25.77 36.34
CA GLY A 414 -0.26 -27.18 36.75
C GLY A 414 0.01 -28.15 35.59
N ASP A 415 -0.59 -27.89 34.42
CA ASP A 415 -0.29 -28.57 33.15
C ASP A 415 0.19 -27.53 32.12
N ALA A 416 1.48 -27.61 31.74
CA ALA A 416 2.11 -26.64 30.85
C ALA A 416 1.54 -26.70 29.41
N PHE A 417 1.14 -27.88 28.91
CA PHE A 417 0.47 -28.01 27.62
C PHE A 417 -0.91 -27.36 27.63
N ALA A 418 -1.72 -27.58 28.68
CA ALA A 418 -2.98 -26.85 28.88
C ALA A 418 -2.78 -25.33 28.91
N GLY A 419 -1.68 -24.87 29.51
CA GLY A 419 -1.27 -23.46 29.51
C GLY A 419 -1.03 -22.92 28.11
N ALA A 420 -0.21 -23.61 27.31
CA ALA A 420 0.05 -23.24 25.93
C ALA A 420 -1.24 -23.23 25.09
N VAL A 421 -2.06 -24.28 25.18
CA VAL A 421 -3.34 -24.42 24.46
C VAL A 421 -4.33 -23.32 24.81
N SER A 422 -4.38 -22.89 26.08
CA SER A 422 -5.27 -21.79 26.52
C SER A 422 -5.03 -20.46 25.77
N SER A 423 -3.84 -20.30 25.18
CA SER A 423 -3.44 -19.13 24.39
C SER A 423 -3.43 -19.35 22.86
N MET A 424 -3.84 -20.53 22.37
CA MET A 424 -3.96 -20.82 20.93
C MET A 424 -5.28 -20.28 20.36
N LEU A 425 -5.30 -19.96 19.07
CA LEU A 425 -6.50 -19.50 18.37
C LEU A 425 -7.49 -20.65 18.19
N GLY A 426 -8.71 -20.52 18.72
CA GLY A 426 -9.83 -21.42 18.40
C GLY A 426 -9.75 -22.87 18.88
N VAL A 427 -8.56 -23.36 19.28
CA VAL A 427 -8.32 -24.78 19.63
C VAL A 427 -9.19 -25.27 20.78
N SER A 428 -9.38 -24.45 21.83
CA SER A 428 -10.09 -24.83 23.05
C SER A 428 -11.13 -23.77 23.45
N SER A 429 -12.26 -24.24 23.97
CA SER A 429 -13.31 -23.46 24.62
C SER A 429 -13.04 -23.23 26.11
N VAL A 430 -12.02 -23.90 26.67
CA VAL A 430 -11.60 -23.85 28.08
C VAL A 430 -10.18 -23.30 28.20
N SER A 431 -9.99 -22.33 29.10
CA SER A 431 -8.67 -21.82 29.50
C SER A 431 -8.35 -22.19 30.95
N VAL A 432 -7.08 -22.51 31.25
CA VAL A 432 -6.58 -22.77 32.62
C VAL A 432 -6.31 -21.50 33.43
N ALA A 433 -6.34 -20.32 32.79
CA ALA A 433 -6.14 -19.05 33.48
C ALA A 433 -7.20 -18.83 34.58
N ASN A 434 -6.80 -18.12 35.63
CA ASN A 434 -7.69 -17.77 36.73
C ASN A 434 -8.86 -16.91 36.23
N PRO A 435 -10.13 -17.29 36.53
CA PRO A 435 -11.29 -16.55 36.07
C PRO A 435 -11.52 -15.30 36.92
N SER A 436 -11.52 -14.15 36.27
CA SER A 436 -12.04 -12.90 36.82
C SER A 436 -13.47 -12.66 36.35
N VAL A 437 -14.14 -11.70 36.99
CA VAL A 437 -15.47 -11.20 36.61
C VAL A 437 -15.41 -9.69 36.52
N ALA A 438 -15.73 -9.15 35.36
CA ALA A 438 -15.56 -7.73 35.02
C ALA A 438 -16.76 -7.21 34.21
N PRO A 439 -17.02 -5.89 34.24
CA PRO A 439 -17.85 -5.22 33.25
C PRO A 439 -17.29 -5.43 31.84
N ILE A 440 -18.15 -5.61 30.83
CA ILE A 440 -17.70 -5.78 29.44
C ILE A 440 -17.01 -4.50 28.93
N SER A 441 -17.41 -3.33 29.42
CA SER A 441 -16.79 -2.05 29.08
C SER A 441 -15.28 -2.03 29.32
N ASP A 442 -14.85 -2.42 30.53
CA ASP A 442 -13.45 -2.56 30.94
C ASP A 442 -12.70 -3.59 30.09
N VAL A 443 -13.34 -4.71 29.75
CA VAL A 443 -12.70 -5.74 28.92
C VAL A 443 -12.47 -5.24 27.51
N LEU A 444 -13.47 -4.61 26.87
CA LEU A 444 -13.34 -4.01 25.54
C LEU A 444 -12.23 -2.94 25.48
N TYR A 445 -12.06 -2.18 26.57
CA TYR A 445 -10.99 -1.20 26.71
C TYR A 445 -9.58 -1.83 26.61
N MET A 446 -9.43 -3.09 27.03
CA MET A 446 -8.16 -3.82 27.03
C MET A 446 -7.85 -4.58 25.72
N LEU A 447 -8.73 -4.55 24.70
CA LEU A 447 -8.60 -5.42 23.54
C LEU A 447 -7.70 -4.88 22.40
N PRO A 448 -7.00 -5.76 21.66
CA PRO A 448 -6.11 -5.43 20.54
C PRO A 448 -6.83 -5.12 19.21
N LEU A 449 -8.04 -4.56 19.22
CA LEU A 449 -8.86 -4.37 17.99
C LEU A 449 -8.48 -3.14 17.15
N PHE A 450 -7.79 -2.16 17.74
CA PHE A 450 -7.59 -0.82 17.18
C PHE A 450 -6.22 -0.63 16.49
N ARG A 451 -5.64 -1.70 15.97
CA ARG A 451 -4.39 -1.68 15.20
C ARG A 451 -4.61 -1.02 13.83
N PRO A 452 -3.63 -0.36 13.20
CA PRO A 452 -3.83 0.23 11.87
C PRO A 452 -4.09 -0.85 10.81
N SER A 453 -4.94 -0.57 9.80
CA SER A 453 -5.21 -1.47 8.67
C SER A 453 -4.84 -0.82 7.33
N SER A 454 -4.20 -1.58 6.45
CA SER A 454 -4.12 -1.24 5.02
C SER A 454 -5.39 -1.74 4.31
N PRO A 455 -5.89 -1.06 3.27
CA PRO A 455 -6.87 -1.64 2.34
C PRO A 455 -6.17 -2.52 1.29
N TRP A 456 -4.83 -2.51 1.21
CA TRP A 456 -4.05 -3.33 0.28
C TRP A 456 -3.45 -4.54 0.99
N ALA A 457 -3.78 -5.75 0.51
CA ALA A 457 -3.15 -6.99 0.95
C ALA A 457 -1.72 -7.16 0.38
N ARG A 458 -1.42 -6.54 -0.77
CA ARG A 458 -0.11 -6.55 -1.44
C ARG A 458 0.15 -5.22 -2.13
N GLY A 459 1.41 -4.91 -2.40
CA GLY A 459 1.77 -3.72 -3.16
C GLY A 459 3.28 -3.60 -3.40
N ALA A 460 3.65 -2.91 -4.48
CA ALA A 460 5.03 -2.66 -4.85
C ALA A 460 5.76 -1.65 -3.93
N ILE A 461 5.04 -0.98 -3.03
CA ILE A 461 5.61 -0.27 -1.87
C ILE A 461 5.14 -0.95 -0.58
N LEU A 462 6.05 -1.08 0.38
CA LEU A 462 5.73 -1.46 1.74
C LEU A 462 6.03 -0.31 2.69
N PHE A 463 4.99 0.44 3.07
CA PHE A 463 5.06 1.33 4.22
C PHE A 463 4.97 0.51 5.50
N ARG A 464 5.08 1.17 6.65
CA ARG A 464 4.78 0.57 7.95
C ARG A 464 4.11 1.59 8.85
N SER A 465 3.37 1.11 9.85
CA SER A 465 3.02 1.95 10.99
C SER A 465 4.27 2.35 11.80
N PRO A 466 4.22 3.41 12.62
CA PRO A 466 5.38 3.87 13.39
C PRO A 466 5.91 2.79 14.36
N ASP A 467 5.02 1.93 14.85
CA ASP A 467 5.26 0.81 15.76
C ASP A 467 5.53 -0.53 15.05
N GLY A 468 5.62 -0.55 13.72
CA GLY A 468 6.21 -1.66 12.97
C GLY A 468 5.24 -2.68 12.37
N LYS A 469 3.95 -2.37 12.21
CA LYS A 469 3.06 -3.19 11.39
C LYS A 469 3.36 -2.97 9.90
N PRO A 470 3.61 -4.01 9.09
CA PRO A 470 3.66 -3.91 7.63
C PRO A 470 2.37 -3.27 7.08
N TRP A 471 2.51 -2.32 6.15
CA TRP A 471 1.39 -1.61 5.54
C TRP A 471 1.60 -1.52 4.02
N PRO A 472 1.11 -2.50 3.24
CA PRO A 472 1.28 -2.50 1.79
C PRO A 472 0.58 -1.31 1.14
N TYR A 473 1.13 -0.82 0.03
CA TYR A 473 0.49 0.17 -0.83
C TYR A 473 0.76 -0.13 -2.31
N GLN A 474 -0.29 -0.14 -3.12
CA GLN A 474 -0.20 -0.28 -4.57
C GLN A 474 -0.74 0.98 -5.27
N PRO A 475 0.15 1.83 -5.80
CA PRO A 475 -0.25 2.92 -6.69
C PRO A 475 -1.02 2.38 -7.90
N GLY A 476 -2.07 3.08 -8.34
CA GLY A 476 -2.90 2.66 -9.49
C GLY A 476 -3.87 1.51 -9.23
N SER A 477 -4.04 1.07 -7.97
CA SER A 477 -4.90 -0.09 -7.66
C SER A 477 -6.39 0.14 -7.90
N THR A 478 -7.13 -0.95 -8.01
CA THR A 478 -8.60 -0.98 -8.05
C THR A 478 -9.28 -0.62 -6.73
N GLU A 479 -8.56 -0.43 -5.62
CA GLU A 479 -9.16 -0.04 -4.33
C GLU A 479 -9.60 1.42 -4.30
N GLN A 480 -9.04 2.25 -5.18
CA GLN A 480 -9.41 3.65 -5.36
C GLN A 480 -10.32 3.83 -6.58
N THR A 481 -11.05 4.94 -6.63
CA THR A 481 -11.96 5.27 -7.75
C THR A 481 -11.28 6.07 -8.85
N THR A 482 -10.36 6.96 -8.48
CA THR A 482 -9.41 7.68 -9.36
C THR A 482 -8.02 7.60 -8.72
N TRP A 483 -6.98 8.04 -9.44
CA TRP A 483 -5.59 8.03 -8.97
C TRP A 483 -4.99 9.42 -9.09
N ILE A 484 -5.29 10.23 -8.09
CA ILE A 484 -4.90 11.64 -8.01
C ILE A 484 -4.15 11.82 -6.69
N ASP A 485 -2.84 12.00 -6.81
CA ASP A 485 -1.93 12.11 -5.68
C ASP A 485 -1.57 13.58 -5.43
N LEU A 486 -1.89 14.11 -4.26
CA LEU A 486 -1.37 15.38 -3.77
C LEU A 486 -0.27 15.11 -2.74
N MET A 487 0.92 15.65 -2.96
CA MET A 487 2.05 15.52 -2.04
C MET A 487 2.64 16.90 -1.75
N PHE A 488 2.65 17.30 -0.48
CA PHE A 488 3.20 18.61 -0.11
C PHE A 488 4.04 18.57 1.16
N ALA A 489 5.16 19.29 1.11
CA ALA A 489 6.07 19.48 2.22
C ALA A 489 7.10 20.58 1.91
N ARG A 490 7.58 21.27 2.95
CA ARG A 490 8.75 22.15 2.82
C ARG A 490 9.97 21.40 2.25
N PRO A 491 10.90 22.09 1.57
CA PRO A 491 12.13 21.49 1.06
C PRO A 491 12.90 20.68 2.13
N GLY A 492 13.44 19.52 1.73
CA GLY A 492 14.17 18.61 2.62
C GLY A 492 13.32 17.52 3.30
N SER A 493 11.98 17.61 3.29
CA SER A 493 11.10 16.63 3.96
C SER A 493 10.92 15.28 3.24
N GLY A 494 11.65 15.04 2.13
CA GLY A 494 11.65 13.74 1.44
C GLY A 494 10.62 13.56 0.31
N LYS A 495 9.92 14.64 -0.12
CA LYS A 495 8.86 14.57 -1.13
C LYS A 495 9.27 13.89 -2.45
N SER A 496 10.36 14.33 -3.07
CA SER A 496 10.83 13.75 -4.33
C SER A 496 11.28 12.29 -4.18
N VAL A 497 11.79 11.90 -3.01
CA VAL A 497 12.16 10.49 -2.71
C VAL A 497 10.91 9.61 -2.63
N LEU A 498 9.84 10.06 -1.96
CA LEU A 498 8.56 9.32 -1.93
C LEU A 498 7.89 9.26 -3.31
N SER A 499 7.88 10.37 -4.06
CA SER A 499 7.36 10.41 -5.44
C SER A 499 8.13 9.44 -6.36
N ASN A 500 9.46 9.43 -6.29
CA ASN A 500 10.29 8.50 -7.05
C ASN A 500 10.06 7.03 -6.65
N ALA A 501 9.87 6.74 -5.36
CA ALA A 501 9.52 5.39 -4.90
C ALA A 501 8.14 4.93 -5.42
N ILE A 502 7.16 5.84 -5.52
CA ILE A 502 5.86 5.58 -6.13
C ILE A 502 5.98 5.32 -7.65
N ASN A 503 6.79 6.09 -8.36
CA ASN A 503 7.04 5.88 -9.79
C ASN A 503 7.77 4.54 -10.04
N LEU A 504 8.76 4.19 -9.21
CA LEU A 504 9.42 2.88 -9.26
C LEU A 504 8.43 1.73 -8.99
N ALA A 505 7.53 1.90 -8.02
CA ALA A 505 6.52 0.91 -7.70
C ALA A 505 5.51 0.67 -8.85
N LEU A 506 5.23 1.69 -9.66
CA LEU A 506 4.43 1.53 -10.87
C LEU A 506 5.14 0.70 -11.94
N CYS A 507 6.46 0.86 -12.08
CA CYS A 507 7.31 0.02 -12.94
C CYS A 507 7.36 -1.44 -12.47
N LEU A 508 6.94 -1.70 -11.23
CA LEU A 508 6.89 -3.00 -10.59
C LEU A 508 5.44 -3.45 -10.31
N SER A 509 4.45 -2.88 -10.99
CA SER A 509 3.04 -3.24 -10.80
C SER A 509 2.80 -4.72 -11.14
N ALA A 510 1.97 -5.39 -10.35
CA ALA A 510 1.69 -6.81 -10.55
C ALA A 510 1.09 -7.07 -11.95
N GLY A 511 1.71 -7.99 -12.71
CA GLY A 511 1.14 -8.52 -13.95
C GLY A 511 1.42 -7.74 -15.23
N ILE A 512 2.05 -6.56 -15.18
CA ILE A 512 2.39 -5.80 -16.41
C ILE A 512 3.44 -6.55 -17.25
N SER A 513 3.31 -6.44 -18.58
CA SER A 513 4.17 -7.07 -19.59
C SER A 513 5.16 -6.10 -20.25
N ARG A 514 4.95 -4.79 -20.08
CA ARG A 514 5.78 -3.71 -20.62
C ARG A 514 5.97 -2.65 -19.54
N LEU A 515 7.02 -1.82 -19.67
CA LEU A 515 7.19 -0.67 -18.78
C LEU A 515 5.99 0.29 -18.90
N PRO A 516 5.50 0.85 -17.78
CA PRO A 516 4.43 1.84 -17.79
C PRO A 516 4.90 3.13 -18.45
N ARG A 517 3.94 3.94 -18.89
CA ARG A 517 4.21 5.26 -19.48
C ARG A 517 4.19 6.33 -18.38
N ILE A 518 5.37 6.71 -17.91
CA ILE A 518 5.54 7.68 -16.80
C ILE A 518 6.19 8.94 -17.35
N SER A 519 5.48 10.05 -17.20
CA SER A 519 5.87 11.37 -17.68
C SER A 519 6.10 12.29 -16.49
N VAL A 520 7.32 12.82 -16.34
CA VAL A 520 7.69 13.72 -15.25
C VAL A 520 8.03 15.10 -15.81
N VAL A 521 7.28 16.12 -15.39
CA VAL A 521 7.65 17.53 -15.54
C VAL A 521 8.40 17.91 -14.28
N ASP A 522 9.72 18.09 -14.39
CA ASP A 522 10.65 18.26 -13.28
C ASP A 522 11.20 19.70 -13.25
N ILE A 523 11.59 20.18 -12.06
CA ILE A 523 12.30 21.45 -11.87
C ILE A 523 13.57 21.14 -11.10
N GLY A 524 14.65 20.99 -11.86
CA GLY A 524 15.91 20.45 -11.39
C GLY A 524 15.97 18.93 -11.58
N PRO A 525 17.03 18.27 -11.06
CA PRO A 525 17.29 16.86 -11.32
C PRO A 525 16.60 15.92 -10.31
N SER A 526 15.35 16.20 -9.89
CA SER A 526 14.69 15.49 -8.78
C SER A 526 14.38 14.01 -9.09
N SER A 527 14.02 13.73 -10.34
CA SER A 527 13.75 12.37 -10.85
C SER A 527 14.96 11.68 -11.47
N SER A 528 16.09 12.39 -11.63
CA SER A 528 17.30 11.88 -12.31
C SER A 528 17.86 10.58 -11.70
N GLY A 529 17.74 10.40 -10.38
CA GLY A 529 18.17 9.18 -9.68
C GLY A 529 17.33 7.95 -10.07
N LEU A 530 16.01 8.11 -10.16
CA LEU A 530 15.09 7.07 -10.63
C LEU A 530 15.38 6.69 -12.09
N ILE A 531 15.56 7.69 -12.95
CA ILE A 531 15.88 7.48 -14.36
C ILE A 531 17.21 6.72 -14.52
N SER A 532 18.24 7.10 -13.76
CA SER A 532 19.53 6.37 -13.74
C SER A 532 19.33 4.92 -13.30
N LEU A 533 18.63 4.69 -12.18
CA LEU A 533 18.37 3.35 -11.64
C LEU A 533 17.68 2.43 -12.67
N LEU A 534 16.58 2.90 -13.28
CA LEU A 534 15.83 2.13 -14.27
C LEU A 534 16.66 1.88 -15.54
N LYS A 535 17.38 2.90 -16.03
CA LYS A 535 18.22 2.79 -17.23
C LYS A 535 19.42 1.86 -17.01
N GLU A 536 19.91 1.74 -15.78
CA GLU A 536 20.98 0.80 -15.41
C GLU A 536 20.47 -0.63 -15.26
N ALA A 537 19.30 -0.79 -14.64
CA ALA A 537 18.65 -2.09 -14.42
C ALA A 537 18.14 -2.74 -15.72
N LEU A 538 17.87 -1.94 -16.77
CA LEU A 538 17.44 -2.44 -18.07
C LEU A 538 18.59 -3.04 -18.91
N PRO A 539 18.30 -4.08 -19.71
CA PRO A 539 19.16 -4.57 -20.78
C PRO A 539 19.56 -3.44 -21.74
N GLN A 540 20.78 -3.53 -22.30
CA GLN A 540 21.41 -2.42 -23.04
C GLN A 540 20.52 -1.89 -24.19
N GLU A 541 19.91 -2.80 -24.92
CA GLU A 541 18.99 -2.55 -26.03
C GLU A 541 17.69 -1.87 -25.59
N GLN A 542 17.23 -2.10 -24.35
CA GLN A 542 15.99 -1.51 -23.81
C GLN A 542 16.20 -0.14 -23.13
N ARG A 543 17.45 0.32 -22.95
CA ARG A 543 17.80 1.57 -22.24
C ARG A 543 17.28 2.85 -22.90
N HIS A 544 16.78 2.77 -24.13
CA HIS A 544 16.12 3.88 -24.81
C HIS A 544 14.70 4.13 -24.27
N TYR A 545 14.05 3.14 -23.65
CA TYR A 545 12.72 3.30 -23.02
C TYR A 545 12.72 4.21 -21.79
N VAL A 546 13.89 4.61 -21.28
CA VAL A 546 14.00 5.48 -20.10
C VAL A 546 14.95 6.64 -20.39
N SER A 547 14.44 7.86 -20.26
CA SER A 547 15.15 9.08 -20.61
C SER A 547 14.97 10.23 -19.61
N TYR A 548 16.02 11.03 -19.47
CA TYR A 548 16.03 12.28 -18.71
C TYR A 548 16.68 13.32 -19.61
N HIS A 549 15.96 14.41 -19.85
CA HIS A 549 16.42 15.50 -20.69
C HIS A 549 16.19 16.82 -19.96
N ARG A 550 17.21 17.68 -19.95
CA ARG A 550 17.07 19.06 -19.51
C ARG A 550 16.81 19.93 -20.72
N LEU A 551 15.64 20.56 -20.79
CA LEU A 551 15.31 21.45 -21.90
C LEU A 551 16.12 22.74 -21.81
N ARG A 552 16.48 23.27 -22.99
CA ARG A 552 17.24 24.52 -23.15
C ARG A 552 16.57 25.39 -24.19
N MET A 553 16.67 26.72 -24.02
CA MET A 553 16.12 27.68 -24.97
C MET A 553 17.04 27.84 -26.20
N THR A 554 17.23 26.76 -26.94
CA THR A 554 18.18 26.62 -28.05
C THR A 554 17.56 25.81 -29.20
N PRO A 555 17.93 26.07 -30.47
CA PRO A 555 17.39 25.34 -31.63
C PRO A 555 17.52 23.81 -31.57
N ASP A 556 18.57 23.28 -30.93
CA ASP A 556 18.78 21.83 -30.81
C ASP A 556 17.70 21.13 -29.97
N PHE A 557 16.99 21.89 -29.14
CA PHE A 557 15.85 21.42 -28.34
C PHE A 557 14.50 21.79 -28.97
N ALA A 558 14.47 22.22 -30.24
CA ALA A 558 13.24 22.61 -30.91
C ALA A 558 12.22 21.47 -30.95
N ILE A 559 11.01 21.79 -30.52
CA ILE A 559 9.80 20.96 -30.53
C ILE A 559 8.73 21.81 -31.21
N ASN A 560 8.29 21.40 -32.39
CA ASN A 560 7.20 22.05 -33.09
C ASN A 560 5.86 21.66 -32.43
N PRO A 561 5.11 22.60 -31.82
CA PRO A 561 3.83 22.26 -31.19
C PRO A 561 2.76 21.85 -32.23
N PHE A 562 2.95 22.19 -33.50
CA PHE A 562 2.07 21.89 -34.63
C PHE A 562 2.29 20.48 -35.24
N ASP A 563 3.21 19.67 -34.71
CA ASP A 563 3.37 18.30 -35.19
C ASP A 563 2.15 17.45 -34.86
N THR A 564 1.51 16.86 -35.87
CA THR A 564 0.36 15.94 -35.76
C THR A 564 0.80 14.49 -35.49
N GLN A 565 -0.14 13.55 -35.42
CA GLN A 565 0.18 12.11 -35.43
C GLN A 565 0.69 11.68 -36.82
N LEU A 566 1.49 10.62 -36.90
CA LEU A 566 2.08 10.14 -38.16
C LEU A 566 1.01 9.89 -39.24
N GLY A 567 1.19 10.43 -40.44
CA GLY A 567 0.26 10.38 -41.58
C GLY A 567 -0.89 11.39 -41.54
N CYS A 568 -1.16 12.03 -40.40
CA CYS A 568 -2.29 12.94 -40.24
C CYS A 568 -2.00 14.35 -40.76
N ARG A 569 -2.70 14.76 -41.83
CA ARG A 569 -2.63 16.13 -42.37
C ARG A 569 -3.26 17.20 -41.46
N PHE A 570 -4.17 16.79 -40.58
CA PHE A 570 -4.85 17.66 -39.61
C PHE A 570 -4.60 17.18 -38.17
N PRO A 571 -4.63 18.09 -37.18
CA PRO A 571 -4.55 17.72 -35.77
C PRO A 571 -5.85 17.03 -35.34
N THR A 572 -5.76 16.10 -34.38
CA THR A 572 -6.94 15.56 -33.70
C THR A 572 -7.69 16.69 -32.96
N PRO A 573 -8.98 16.53 -32.60
CA PRO A 573 -9.73 17.55 -31.86
C PRO A 573 -9.07 17.99 -30.54
N GLN A 574 -8.35 17.08 -29.88
CA GLN A 574 -7.59 17.37 -28.65
C GLN A 574 -6.32 18.19 -28.94
N GLU A 575 -5.55 17.80 -29.96
CA GLU A 575 -4.35 18.55 -30.40
C GLU A 575 -4.72 19.95 -30.91
N ARG A 576 -5.84 20.08 -31.64
CA ARG A 576 -6.42 21.38 -32.03
C ARG A 576 -6.76 22.23 -30.80
N SER A 577 -7.45 21.67 -29.81
CA SER A 577 -7.80 22.38 -28.58
C SER A 577 -6.55 22.88 -27.83
N PHE A 578 -5.52 22.03 -27.72
CA PHE A 578 -4.22 22.42 -27.18
C PHE A 578 -3.60 23.59 -27.98
N LEU A 579 -3.54 23.48 -29.31
CA LEU A 579 -2.95 24.50 -30.17
C LEU A 579 -3.66 25.86 -30.04
N VAL A 580 -5.00 25.88 -29.98
CA VAL A 580 -5.75 27.12 -29.76
C VAL A 580 -5.41 27.75 -28.41
N ASN A 581 -5.35 26.96 -27.34
CA ASN A 581 -4.96 27.43 -26.01
C ASN A 581 -3.51 27.94 -25.98
N PHE A 582 -2.60 27.24 -26.66
CA PHE A 582 -1.17 27.57 -26.73
C PHE A 582 -0.91 28.85 -27.54
N VAL A 583 -1.51 28.98 -28.72
CA VAL A 583 -1.46 30.19 -29.55
C VAL A 583 -2.12 31.37 -28.82
N THR A 584 -3.21 31.14 -28.08
CA THR A 584 -3.84 32.18 -27.24
C THR A 584 -2.92 32.65 -26.11
N LEU A 585 -2.18 31.76 -25.46
CA LEU A 585 -1.15 32.11 -24.48
C LEU A 585 -0.02 32.96 -25.11
N LEU A 586 0.45 32.59 -26.31
CA LEU A 586 1.46 33.36 -27.06
C LEU A 586 0.92 34.73 -27.53
N SER A 587 -0.39 34.84 -27.74
CA SER A 587 -1.11 36.07 -28.11
C SER A 587 -1.73 36.81 -26.92
N THR A 588 -1.33 36.48 -25.69
CA THR A 588 -1.72 37.21 -24.47
C THR A 588 -0.62 38.23 -24.10
N PRO A 589 -0.91 39.53 -23.93
CA PRO A 589 0.09 40.53 -23.55
C PRO A 589 0.83 40.18 -22.26
N VAL A 590 2.14 40.50 -22.20
CA VAL A 590 2.96 40.25 -20.99
C VAL A 590 2.37 41.01 -19.79
N GLY A 591 2.15 40.29 -18.69
CA GLY A 591 1.54 40.84 -17.46
C GLY A 591 0.00 40.87 -17.47
N ALA A 592 -0.65 40.60 -18.61
CA ALA A 592 -2.10 40.44 -18.66
C ALA A 592 -2.52 39.02 -18.25
N THR A 593 -3.65 38.91 -17.56
CA THR A 593 -4.25 37.62 -17.15
C THR A 593 -5.18 37.01 -18.20
N ARG A 594 -5.50 37.77 -19.26
CA ARG A 594 -6.38 37.37 -20.37
C ARG A 594 -5.89 38.00 -21.69
N PRO A 595 -6.13 37.36 -22.84
CA PRO A 595 -5.88 37.96 -24.15
C PRO A 595 -6.85 39.12 -24.42
N TYR A 596 -6.66 39.83 -25.54
CA TYR A 596 -7.67 40.75 -26.06
C TYR A 596 -8.90 39.99 -26.56
N ASP A 597 -10.05 40.67 -26.57
CA ASP A 597 -11.30 40.09 -27.08
C ASP A 597 -11.18 39.65 -28.54
N GLY A 598 -11.81 38.52 -28.89
CA GLY A 598 -11.70 37.88 -30.20
C GLY A 598 -10.38 37.16 -30.52
N ILE A 599 -9.30 37.30 -29.73
CA ILE A 599 -8.01 36.61 -29.99
C ILE A 599 -8.17 35.08 -29.96
N THR A 600 -8.94 34.53 -29.02
CA THR A 600 -9.11 33.08 -28.86
C THR A 600 -9.82 32.46 -30.06
N ASP A 601 -10.90 33.09 -30.54
CA ASP A 601 -11.65 32.61 -31.71
C ASP A 601 -10.83 32.75 -32.99
N MET A 602 -10.11 33.88 -33.13
CA MET A 602 -9.20 34.10 -34.25
C MET A 602 -8.03 33.11 -34.24
N ALA A 603 -7.49 32.75 -33.07
CA ALA A 603 -6.50 31.67 -32.94
C ALA A 603 -7.08 30.31 -33.35
N GLY A 604 -8.35 30.03 -33.02
CA GLY A 604 -9.11 28.88 -33.54
C GLY A 604 -9.11 28.82 -35.06
N MET A 605 -9.49 29.92 -35.71
CA MET A 605 -9.53 30.01 -37.16
C MET A 605 -8.14 29.91 -37.81
N ILE A 606 -7.13 30.56 -37.23
CA ILE A 606 -5.75 30.52 -37.75
C ILE A 606 -5.17 29.10 -37.67
N VAL A 607 -5.46 28.35 -36.60
CA VAL A 607 -5.07 26.94 -36.49
C VAL A 607 -5.73 26.11 -37.60
N ASP A 608 -7.00 26.32 -37.90
CA ASP A 608 -7.68 25.58 -38.99
C ASP A 608 -7.13 25.93 -40.38
N GLU A 609 -6.91 27.23 -40.66
CA GLU A 609 -6.39 27.68 -41.96
C GLU A 609 -4.91 27.29 -42.17
N LEU A 610 -4.11 27.15 -41.11
CA LEU A 610 -2.72 26.65 -41.19
C LEU A 610 -2.66 25.26 -41.84
N TYR A 611 -3.42 24.30 -41.31
CA TYR A 611 -3.40 22.94 -41.86
C TYR A 611 -4.07 22.87 -43.22
N LYS A 612 -5.20 23.58 -43.45
CA LYS A 612 -5.84 23.66 -44.78
C LYS A 612 -4.91 24.19 -45.86
N ASN A 613 -4.00 25.11 -45.53
CA ASN A 613 -3.04 25.63 -46.49
C ASN A 613 -1.90 24.64 -46.82
N LEU A 614 -1.61 23.68 -45.94
CA LEU A 614 -0.44 22.78 -46.01
C LEU A 614 -0.81 21.30 -46.29
N VAL A 615 -2.06 21.01 -46.67
CA VAL A 615 -2.47 19.68 -47.17
C VAL A 615 -2.00 19.45 -48.61
N ASP A 616 -2.06 18.19 -49.05
CA ASP A 616 -1.53 17.69 -50.32
C ASP A 616 -2.02 18.48 -51.55
N ASP A 617 -3.32 18.81 -51.63
CA ASP A 617 -3.94 19.54 -52.75
C ASP A 617 -3.91 21.09 -52.62
N ALA A 618 -3.15 21.64 -51.66
CA ALA A 618 -3.11 23.09 -51.37
C ALA A 618 -1.75 23.72 -51.69
N ASN A 619 -1.02 24.21 -50.67
CA ASN A 619 0.35 24.73 -50.78
C ASN A 619 1.29 23.92 -49.86
N PRO A 620 1.42 22.59 -50.01
CA PRO A 620 2.26 21.76 -49.16
C PRO A 620 3.75 22.11 -49.28
N ASN A 621 4.51 21.87 -48.21
CA ASN A 621 5.96 22.12 -48.21
C ASN A 621 6.68 21.20 -49.20
N LEU A 622 7.41 21.80 -50.16
CA LEU A 622 8.23 21.09 -51.13
C LEU A 622 9.41 20.38 -50.46
N TYR A 623 9.64 19.13 -50.85
CA TYR A 623 10.81 18.36 -50.41
C TYR A 623 12.09 19.02 -50.93
N THR A 624 13.06 19.21 -50.03
CA THR A 624 14.33 19.86 -50.33
C THR A 624 15.46 18.90 -50.03
N PRO A 625 16.21 18.42 -51.05
CA PRO A 625 17.36 17.54 -50.85
C PRO A 625 18.42 18.15 -49.91
N SER A 626 19.18 17.28 -49.25
CA SER A 626 20.24 17.62 -48.29
C SER A 626 19.77 18.33 -47.01
N VAL A 627 18.45 18.41 -46.76
CA VAL A 627 17.92 18.82 -45.44
C VAL A 627 17.99 17.65 -44.44
N GLU A 628 17.75 16.42 -44.90
CA GLU A 628 17.84 15.19 -44.11
C GLU A 628 18.59 14.11 -44.92
N GLU A 629 19.92 14.08 -44.82
CA GLU A 629 20.78 13.19 -45.64
C GLU A 629 20.43 11.69 -45.52
N ILE A 630 19.88 11.27 -44.37
CA ILE A 630 19.41 9.89 -44.14
C ILE A 630 18.19 9.56 -45.03
N ILE A 631 17.25 10.51 -45.15
CA ILE A 631 16.06 10.35 -45.98
C ILE A 631 16.46 10.30 -47.45
N ASP A 632 17.37 11.18 -47.90
CA ASP A 632 17.88 11.20 -49.27
C ASP A 632 18.42 9.83 -49.70
N GLY A 633 19.21 9.17 -48.86
CA GLY A 633 19.77 7.83 -49.14
C GLY A 633 18.72 6.73 -49.19
N ILE A 634 17.73 6.74 -48.29
CA ILE A 634 16.65 5.74 -48.26
C ILE A 634 15.71 5.91 -49.46
N LEU A 635 15.42 7.15 -49.87
CA LEU A 635 14.63 7.42 -51.08
C LEU A 635 15.31 6.85 -52.34
N GLU A 636 16.64 6.91 -52.42
CA GLU A 636 17.40 6.26 -53.49
C GLU A 636 17.37 4.72 -53.40
N GLU A 637 17.45 4.15 -52.18
CA GLU A 637 17.36 2.69 -51.95
C GLU A 637 15.99 2.10 -52.33
N ILE A 638 14.89 2.77 -51.97
CA ILE A 638 13.52 2.33 -52.32
C ILE A 638 13.13 2.65 -53.78
N GLY A 639 14.01 3.31 -54.55
CA GLY A 639 13.78 3.68 -55.94
C GLY A 639 12.73 4.78 -56.14
N PHE A 640 12.58 5.68 -55.17
CA PHE A 640 11.60 6.77 -55.22
C PHE A 640 11.96 7.80 -56.30
N VAL A 641 11.00 8.10 -57.19
CA VAL A 641 11.18 9.06 -58.28
C VAL A 641 10.71 10.45 -57.83
N ARG A 642 11.67 11.35 -57.58
CA ARG A 642 11.43 12.76 -57.23
C ARG A 642 11.52 13.69 -58.44
N ASP A 643 10.72 14.76 -58.43
CA ASP A 643 10.74 15.88 -59.38
C ASP A 643 10.81 17.24 -58.65
N THR A 644 10.54 18.35 -59.34
CA THR A 644 10.60 19.70 -58.76
C THR A 644 9.37 20.12 -57.93
N HIS A 645 8.31 19.31 -57.95
CA HIS A 645 7.06 19.56 -57.21
C HIS A 645 6.85 18.58 -56.06
N THR A 646 7.69 17.53 -55.97
CA THR A 646 7.69 16.56 -54.88
C THR A 646 7.65 17.24 -53.51
N THR A 647 6.74 16.78 -52.67
CA THR A 647 6.43 17.32 -51.35
C THR A 647 7.00 16.48 -50.23
N TRP A 648 7.15 17.06 -49.04
CA TRP A 648 7.48 16.30 -47.83
C TRP A 648 6.39 15.28 -47.45
N TRP A 649 5.15 15.48 -47.88
CA TRP A 649 4.06 14.52 -47.67
C TRP A 649 4.21 13.25 -48.53
N GLU A 650 4.52 13.39 -49.81
CA GLU A 650 4.78 12.24 -50.70
C GLU A 650 5.99 11.42 -50.21
N VAL A 651 7.04 12.11 -49.74
CA VAL A 651 8.20 11.46 -49.10
C VAL A 651 7.81 10.72 -47.82
N THR A 652 6.98 11.32 -46.97
CA THR A 652 6.48 10.70 -45.73
C THR A 652 5.70 9.42 -46.02
N ASP A 653 4.75 9.48 -46.96
CA ASP A 653 3.91 8.33 -47.33
C ASP A 653 4.74 7.23 -48.01
N ALA A 654 5.69 7.58 -48.88
CA ALA A 654 6.56 6.60 -49.55
C ALA A 654 7.44 5.84 -48.55
N LEU A 655 8.07 6.54 -47.59
CA LEU A 655 8.87 5.91 -46.53
C LEU A 655 8.01 5.00 -45.65
N PHE A 656 6.80 5.45 -45.27
CA PHE A 656 5.89 4.66 -44.45
C PHE A 656 5.43 3.38 -45.16
N VAL A 657 5.02 3.46 -46.43
CA VAL A 657 4.63 2.30 -47.25
C VAL A 657 5.78 1.33 -47.47
N ALA A 658 7.03 1.83 -47.53
CA ALA A 658 8.23 1.00 -47.59
C ALA A 658 8.65 0.40 -46.23
N GLY A 659 7.98 0.73 -45.13
CA GLY A 659 8.24 0.21 -43.78
C GLY A 659 9.21 1.02 -42.92
N PHE A 660 9.71 2.16 -43.42
CA PHE A 660 10.62 3.07 -42.72
C PHE A 660 9.85 4.05 -41.83
N ILE A 661 9.23 3.51 -40.77
CA ILE A 661 8.31 4.27 -39.88
C ILE A 661 9.01 5.43 -39.17
N HIS A 662 10.26 5.24 -38.72
CA HIS A 662 11.00 6.28 -38.02
C HIS A 662 11.33 7.45 -38.95
N GLU A 663 11.78 7.13 -40.17
CA GLU A 663 12.18 8.09 -41.18
C GLU A 663 10.98 8.80 -41.81
N ALA A 664 9.82 8.13 -41.91
CA ALA A 664 8.55 8.79 -42.20
C ALA A 664 8.18 9.83 -41.11
N MET A 665 8.38 9.53 -39.82
CA MET A 665 8.19 10.52 -38.75
C MET A 665 9.18 11.69 -38.84
N LEU A 666 10.41 11.46 -39.32
CA LEU A 666 11.38 12.53 -39.57
C LEU A 666 10.94 13.41 -40.76
N ALA A 667 10.53 12.80 -41.88
CA ALA A 667 10.02 13.49 -43.06
C ALA A 667 8.82 14.37 -42.74
N GLN A 668 7.85 13.86 -41.97
CA GLN A 668 6.62 14.58 -41.65
C GLN A 668 6.88 15.91 -40.94
N ARG A 669 7.93 16.02 -40.10
CA ARG A 669 8.25 17.25 -39.37
C ARG A 669 8.51 18.45 -40.29
N HIS A 670 8.93 18.20 -41.53
CA HIS A 670 9.14 19.24 -42.55
C HIS A 670 7.89 19.50 -43.40
N ALA A 671 6.90 18.62 -43.38
CA ALA A 671 5.56 18.85 -43.93
C ALA A 671 4.64 19.68 -43.00
N MET A 672 4.97 19.74 -41.70
CA MET A 672 4.16 20.43 -40.69
C MET A 672 4.28 21.97 -40.77
N PRO A 673 3.21 22.71 -40.38
CA PRO A 673 3.31 24.15 -40.14
C PRO A 673 4.31 24.46 -39.00
N VAL A 674 4.91 25.65 -39.02
CA VAL A 674 5.69 26.20 -37.89
C VAL A 674 5.09 27.49 -37.37
N LEU A 675 5.49 27.93 -36.17
CA LEU A 675 4.93 29.12 -35.52
C LEU A 675 5.03 30.42 -36.36
N ALA A 676 6.01 30.50 -37.26
CA ALA A 676 6.14 31.64 -38.18
C ALA A 676 4.96 31.73 -39.18
N ASP A 677 4.41 30.61 -39.61
CA ASP A 677 3.31 30.54 -40.57
C ASP A 677 2.01 31.11 -39.98
N ALA A 678 1.82 31.00 -38.66
CA ALA A 678 0.69 31.61 -37.98
C ALA A 678 0.67 33.15 -38.13
N ALA A 679 1.84 33.79 -38.25
CA ALA A 679 1.96 35.24 -38.42
C ALA A 679 1.70 35.73 -39.86
N SER A 680 1.74 34.82 -40.86
CA SER A 680 1.31 35.07 -42.25
C SER A 680 -0.15 34.65 -42.48
N ILE A 681 -0.58 33.48 -41.99
CA ILE A 681 -1.96 32.97 -42.15
C ILE A 681 -3.02 33.91 -41.55
N CYS A 682 -2.68 34.67 -40.50
CA CYS A 682 -3.59 35.68 -39.93
C CYS A 682 -3.96 36.82 -40.90
N ARG A 683 -3.32 36.92 -42.07
CA ARG A 683 -3.59 37.90 -43.14
C ARG A 683 -4.23 37.27 -44.38
N THR A 684 -4.70 36.03 -44.28
CA THR A 684 -5.50 35.41 -45.34
C THR A 684 -6.87 36.10 -45.40
N PRO A 685 -7.51 36.19 -46.58
CA PRO A 685 -8.83 36.82 -46.72
C PRO A 685 -9.88 36.26 -45.75
N ALA A 686 -9.85 34.95 -45.50
CA ALA A 686 -10.75 34.28 -44.55
C ALA A 686 -10.68 34.88 -43.13
N VAL A 687 -9.48 35.22 -42.64
CA VAL A 687 -9.28 35.85 -41.33
C VAL A 687 -9.50 37.37 -41.40
N GLU A 688 -9.03 38.03 -42.46
CA GLU A 688 -9.17 39.49 -42.63
C GLU A 688 -10.63 39.94 -42.76
N ASP A 689 -11.49 39.19 -43.44
CA ASP A 689 -12.91 39.52 -43.64
C ASP A 689 -13.70 39.57 -42.32
N LEU A 690 -13.33 38.72 -41.35
CA LEU A 690 -13.97 38.64 -40.03
C LEU A 690 -13.32 39.56 -38.99
N TYR A 691 -11.98 39.58 -38.91
CA TYR A 691 -11.26 40.23 -37.81
C TYR A 691 -10.52 41.52 -38.21
N GLY A 692 -10.38 41.83 -39.49
CA GLY A 692 -9.60 42.99 -39.98
C GLY A 692 -10.16 44.36 -39.56
N LYS A 693 -11.43 44.43 -39.17
CA LYS A 693 -12.10 45.63 -38.64
C LYS A 693 -12.12 45.71 -37.11
N VAL A 694 -11.68 44.66 -36.41
CA VAL A 694 -11.62 44.63 -34.94
C VAL A 694 -10.36 45.37 -34.48
N THR A 695 -10.50 46.26 -33.50
CA THR A 695 -9.40 47.06 -32.97
C THR A 695 -9.03 46.58 -31.58
N ALA A 696 -7.74 46.34 -31.33
CA ALA A 696 -7.23 45.97 -30.01
C ALA A 696 -7.29 47.17 -29.03
N PRO A 697 -7.25 46.95 -27.71
CA PRO A 697 -7.21 48.03 -26.71
C PRO A 697 -6.02 49.00 -26.84
N THR A 698 -4.97 48.62 -27.59
CA THR A 698 -3.82 49.47 -27.95
C THR A 698 -4.11 50.46 -29.08
N GLY A 699 -5.26 50.36 -29.74
CA GLY A 699 -5.63 51.18 -30.91
C GLY A 699 -5.12 50.66 -32.25
N GLU A 700 -4.36 49.55 -32.27
CA GLU A 700 -3.95 48.87 -33.52
C GLU A 700 -5.01 47.82 -33.95
N PRO A 701 -5.11 47.47 -35.25
CA PRO A 701 -5.96 46.37 -35.70
C PRO A 701 -5.62 45.04 -35.02
N LEU A 702 -6.61 44.21 -34.70
CA LEU A 702 -6.43 42.97 -33.92
C LEU A 702 -5.46 42.00 -34.61
N ILE A 703 -5.53 41.89 -35.94
CA ILE A 703 -4.63 41.09 -36.76
C ILE A 703 -3.17 41.59 -36.65
N ASN A 704 -2.96 42.90 -36.61
CA ASN A 704 -1.62 43.48 -36.43
C ASN A 704 -1.09 43.21 -35.02
N ALA A 705 -1.93 43.33 -33.97
CA ALA A 705 -1.56 42.99 -32.61
C ALA A 705 -1.14 41.51 -32.50
N PHE A 706 -1.93 40.59 -33.08
CA PHE A 706 -1.63 39.15 -33.12
C PHE A 706 -0.34 38.85 -33.90
N SER A 707 -0.22 39.34 -35.14
CA SER A 707 0.96 39.14 -36.00
C SER A 707 2.23 39.64 -35.30
N ARG A 708 2.15 40.79 -34.59
CA ARG A 708 3.23 41.34 -33.76
C ARG A 708 3.58 40.46 -32.56
N MET A 709 2.59 39.92 -31.85
CA MET A 709 2.81 39.04 -30.68
C MET A 709 3.41 37.69 -31.07
N ILE A 710 2.89 37.04 -32.11
CA ILE A 710 3.47 35.80 -32.66
C ILE A 710 4.88 36.05 -33.21
N SER A 711 5.11 37.14 -33.94
CA SER A 711 6.46 37.50 -34.40
C SER A 711 7.45 37.78 -33.27
N SER A 712 6.98 38.18 -32.08
CA SER A 712 7.82 38.27 -30.89
C SER A 712 8.11 36.89 -30.31
N ALA A 713 7.09 36.03 -30.19
CA ALA A 713 7.24 34.65 -29.74
C ALA A 713 8.22 33.85 -30.61
N VAL A 714 8.20 34.03 -31.94
CA VAL A 714 9.14 33.40 -32.89
C VAL A 714 10.60 33.76 -32.58
N ARG A 715 10.87 34.99 -32.12
CA ARG A 715 12.21 35.44 -31.75
C ARG A 715 12.61 35.09 -30.32
N GLU A 716 11.64 35.08 -29.40
CA GLU A 716 11.85 34.81 -27.97
C GLU A 716 12.01 33.32 -27.67
N TYR A 717 11.30 32.46 -28.39
CA TYR A 717 11.20 31.02 -28.12
C TYR A 717 11.69 30.19 -29.32
N PRO A 718 13.01 30.14 -29.61
CA PRO A 718 13.55 29.29 -30.68
C PRO A 718 13.17 27.82 -30.53
N ILE A 719 12.88 27.37 -29.30
CA ILE A 719 12.46 26.02 -28.95
C ILE A 719 11.07 25.61 -29.50
N ILE A 720 10.24 26.54 -29.97
CA ILE A 720 8.90 26.26 -30.57
C ILE A 720 8.72 26.85 -31.97
N SER A 721 9.80 27.32 -32.58
CA SER A 721 9.76 28.17 -33.78
C SER A 721 10.45 27.55 -35.00
N GLN A 722 10.80 26.27 -34.92
CA GLN A 722 11.44 25.48 -35.97
C GLN A 722 10.78 24.09 -36.01
N THR A 723 11.06 23.32 -37.06
CA THR A 723 10.73 21.89 -37.13
C THR A 723 11.36 21.12 -35.97
N THR A 724 10.73 20.02 -35.55
CA THR A 724 11.15 19.25 -34.36
C THR A 724 12.51 18.60 -34.55
N LYS A 725 13.46 19.02 -33.70
CA LYS A 725 14.81 18.44 -33.60
C LYS A 725 14.97 17.57 -32.35
N PHE A 726 14.26 17.91 -31.28
CA PHE A 726 14.22 17.15 -30.05
C PHE A 726 12.90 16.39 -29.92
N ASP A 727 12.99 15.07 -29.80
CA ASP A 727 11.86 14.18 -29.62
C ASP A 727 12.19 13.16 -28.51
N ILE A 728 11.15 12.70 -27.82
CA ILE A 728 11.22 11.66 -26.79
C ILE A 728 11.18 10.24 -27.39
N GLY A 729 10.73 10.11 -28.64
CA GLY A 729 10.69 8.85 -29.38
C GLY A 729 9.88 7.77 -28.65
N ASP A 730 10.40 6.54 -28.65
CA ASP A 730 9.77 5.39 -28.00
C ASP A 730 9.93 5.36 -26.46
N ALA A 731 10.50 6.41 -25.85
CA ALA A 731 10.71 6.45 -24.41
C ALA A 731 9.37 6.32 -23.65
N ARG A 732 9.32 5.33 -22.75
CA ARG A 732 8.16 5.02 -21.92
C ARG A 732 8.21 5.80 -20.61
N ILE A 733 9.41 5.97 -20.04
CA ILE A 733 9.61 6.67 -18.77
C ILE A 733 10.51 7.88 -19.04
N VAL A 734 9.90 9.06 -19.05
CA VAL A 734 10.53 10.31 -19.48
C VAL A 734 10.47 11.33 -18.37
N SER A 735 11.60 11.99 -18.12
CA SER A 735 11.68 13.20 -17.31
C SER A 735 12.20 14.37 -18.14
N LEU A 736 11.44 15.47 -18.14
CA LEU A 736 11.83 16.76 -18.71
C LEU A 736 12.11 17.75 -17.57
N ASP A 737 13.39 18.02 -17.33
CA ASP A 737 13.86 19.05 -16.39
C ASP A 737 13.76 20.43 -17.07
N LEU A 738 12.91 21.29 -16.51
CA LEU A 738 12.65 22.62 -17.03
C LEU A 738 13.47 23.73 -16.33
N ASP A 739 14.37 23.45 -15.38
CA ASP A 739 15.06 24.46 -14.55
C ASP A 739 15.74 25.59 -15.36
N GLU A 740 16.38 25.24 -16.48
CA GLU A 740 17.04 26.24 -17.35
C GLU A 740 16.05 27.12 -18.14
N VAL A 741 14.79 26.69 -18.31
CA VAL A 741 13.76 27.37 -19.13
C VAL A 741 12.53 27.87 -18.35
N ALA A 742 12.30 27.40 -17.12
CA ALA A 742 11.16 27.72 -16.25
C ALA A 742 11.59 28.58 -15.04
N LYS A 743 12.24 29.71 -15.32
CA LYS A 743 12.77 30.61 -14.28
C LYS A 743 11.67 31.52 -13.72
N SER A 744 11.61 31.64 -12.40
CA SER A 744 10.73 32.61 -11.73
C SER A 744 11.31 34.03 -11.80
N GLY A 745 10.45 35.02 -12.00
CA GLY A 745 10.86 36.43 -12.08
C GLY A 745 9.70 37.38 -12.44
N GLY A 746 10.03 38.43 -13.19
CA GLY A 746 9.03 39.34 -13.77
C GLY A 746 8.13 38.67 -14.81
N ASP A 747 7.16 39.41 -15.33
CA ASP A 747 6.04 38.83 -16.08
C ASP A 747 6.43 38.09 -17.37
N ALA A 748 7.53 38.50 -18.03
CA ALA A 748 8.10 37.77 -19.16
C ALA A 748 8.60 36.37 -18.77
N ALA A 749 9.27 36.24 -17.62
CA ALA A 749 9.75 34.96 -17.12
C ALA A 749 8.60 34.05 -16.64
N ASN A 750 7.55 34.65 -16.07
CA ASN A 750 6.32 33.95 -15.73
C ASN A 750 5.64 33.42 -17.01
N ARG A 751 5.52 34.23 -18.06
CA ARG A 751 4.98 33.80 -19.37
C ARG A 751 5.83 32.72 -20.04
N GLN A 752 7.16 32.84 -20.04
CA GLN A 752 8.05 31.79 -20.54
C GLN A 752 7.81 30.47 -19.80
N THR A 753 7.74 30.52 -18.46
CA THR A 753 7.42 29.36 -17.61
C THR A 753 6.09 28.72 -18.03
N SER A 754 5.03 29.51 -18.28
CA SER A 754 3.75 29.03 -18.80
C SER A 754 3.88 28.23 -20.10
N VAL A 755 4.60 28.79 -21.07
CA VAL A 755 4.80 28.19 -22.40
C VAL A 755 5.56 26.87 -22.26
N MET A 756 6.62 26.84 -21.45
CA MET A 756 7.42 25.63 -21.24
C MET A 756 6.67 24.52 -20.51
N TYR A 757 5.87 24.83 -19.48
CA TYR A 757 5.05 23.84 -18.80
C TYR A 757 3.94 23.26 -19.71
N MET A 758 3.27 24.10 -20.50
CA MET A 758 2.26 23.63 -21.46
C MET A 758 2.88 22.76 -22.55
N LEU A 759 4.02 23.16 -23.11
CA LEU A 759 4.76 22.38 -24.11
C LEU A 759 5.21 21.03 -23.53
N ALA A 760 5.83 21.03 -22.35
CA ALA A 760 6.31 19.81 -21.69
C ALA A 760 5.15 18.83 -21.41
N ARG A 761 4.04 19.30 -20.83
CA ARG A 761 2.84 18.47 -20.62
C ARG A 761 2.29 17.92 -21.93
N TYR A 762 2.26 18.73 -23.00
CA TYR A 762 1.75 18.28 -24.29
C TYR A 762 2.62 17.19 -24.90
N VAL A 763 3.93 17.40 -25.03
CA VAL A 763 4.87 16.38 -25.57
C VAL A 763 4.79 15.07 -24.78
N LEU A 764 4.79 15.19 -23.45
CA LEU A 764 4.75 14.05 -22.54
C LEU A 764 3.39 13.34 -22.43
N GLY A 765 2.30 14.00 -22.85
CA GLY A 765 0.93 13.54 -22.59
C GLY A 765 0.07 13.30 -23.82
N ARG A 766 0.38 13.91 -24.98
CA ARG A 766 -0.47 13.92 -26.20
C ARG A 766 -0.91 12.53 -26.66
N ASN A 767 -0.07 11.52 -26.47
CA ASN A 767 -0.36 10.15 -26.90
C ASN A 767 -1.27 9.39 -25.90
N PHE A 768 -1.40 9.83 -24.65
CA PHE A 768 -2.10 9.08 -23.58
C PHE A 768 -3.63 9.07 -23.71
N PHE A 769 -4.18 9.98 -24.54
CA PHE A 769 -5.61 10.30 -24.62
C PHE A 769 -6.23 9.93 -25.99
N LEU A 770 -5.49 9.19 -26.83
CA LEU A 770 -5.92 8.72 -28.15
C LEU A 770 -6.94 7.57 -28.05
N THR A 771 -7.88 7.52 -29.00
CA THR A 771 -8.96 6.52 -29.10
C THR A 771 -8.91 5.71 -30.39
N GLU A 772 -9.60 4.57 -30.40
CA GLU A 772 -9.96 3.86 -31.64
C GLU A 772 -10.81 4.73 -32.58
N GLU A 773 -11.64 5.65 -32.05
CA GLU A 773 -12.38 6.62 -32.87
C GLU A 773 -11.43 7.59 -33.61
N ASN A 774 -10.27 7.93 -33.04
CA ASN A 774 -9.27 8.75 -33.75
C ASN A 774 -8.66 8.00 -34.96
N VAL A 775 -8.70 6.66 -35.01
CA VAL A 775 -8.20 5.89 -36.16
C VAL A 775 -9.06 6.12 -37.40
N SER A 776 -10.39 6.28 -37.27
CA SER A 776 -11.24 6.53 -38.43
C SER A 776 -10.92 7.85 -39.14
N ASP A 777 -10.41 8.84 -38.40
CA ASP A 777 -9.98 10.15 -38.92
C ASP A 777 -8.60 10.09 -39.61
N MET A 778 -7.88 8.97 -39.50
CA MET A 778 -6.55 8.78 -40.08
C MET A 778 -6.62 8.22 -41.50
N SER A 779 -5.67 8.61 -42.34
CA SER A 779 -5.47 8.10 -43.70
C SER A 779 -5.34 6.57 -43.72
N GLU A 780 -6.01 5.92 -44.66
CA GLU A 780 -6.25 4.46 -44.65
C GLU A 780 -4.98 3.62 -44.48
N ALA A 781 -3.90 3.98 -45.17
CA ALA A 781 -2.60 3.31 -45.08
C ALA A 781 -2.03 3.24 -43.65
N TYR A 782 -2.27 4.27 -42.83
CA TYR A 782 -1.71 4.41 -41.49
C TYR A 782 -2.56 3.76 -40.38
N ARG A 783 -3.82 3.40 -40.69
CA ARG A 783 -4.79 2.97 -39.66
C ARG A 783 -4.30 1.80 -38.84
N HIS A 784 -3.82 0.73 -39.48
CA HIS A 784 -3.37 -0.47 -38.79
C HIS A 784 -2.22 -0.22 -37.81
N TYR A 785 -1.27 0.63 -38.17
CA TYR A 785 -0.17 1.05 -37.30
C TYR A 785 -0.68 1.78 -36.05
N HIS A 786 -1.62 2.71 -36.22
CA HIS A 786 -2.20 3.45 -35.09
C HIS A 786 -3.16 2.60 -34.25
N GLU A 787 -3.90 1.65 -34.83
CA GLU A 787 -4.72 0.68 -34.09
C GLU A 787 -3.87 -0.07 -33.07
N GLN A 788 -2.75 -0.68 -33.51
CA GLN A 788 -1.85 -1.38 -32.63
C GLN A 788 -1.25 -0.43 -31.57
N ARG A 789 -0.70 0.70 -32.00
CA ARG A 789 -0.06 1.69 -31.11
C ARG A 789 -1.02 2.22 -30.04
N ILE A 790 -2.26 2.55 -30.41
CA ILE A 790 -3.29 3.04 -29.49
C ILE A 790 -3.76 1.92 -28.56
N SER A 791 -3.95 0.70 -29.06
CA SER A 791 -4.28 -0.47 -28.24
C SER A 791 -3.25 -0.69 -27.12
N GLU A 792 -1.95 -0.74 -27.46
CA GLU A 792 -0.87 -0.85 -26.48
C GLU A 792 -0.86 0.30 -25.47
N ILE A 793 -1.02 1.55 -25.94
CA ILE A 793 -1.08 2.73 -25.06
C ILE A 793 -2.27 2.63 -24.08
N ARG A 794 -3.43 2.11 -24.51
CA ARG A 794 -4.61 1.96 -23.64
C ARG A 794 -4.37 0.93 -22.53
N GLU A 795 -3.75 -0.20 -22.85
CA GLU A 795 -3.37 -1.26 -21.91
C GLU A 795 -2.32 -0.81 -20.87
N ASP A 796 -1.29 -0.08 -21.31
CA ASP A 796 -0.15 0.30 -20.48
C ASP A 796 -0.59 1.24 -19.33
N PRO A 797 -0.17 1.04 -18.06
CA PRO A 797 -0.42 2.02 -17.00
C PRO A 797 0.25 3.36 -17.31
N LYS A 798 -0.47 4.47 -17.11
CA LYS A 798 -0.01 5.83 -17.47
C LYS A 798 0.03 6.73 -16.24
N ARG A 799 1.05 7.59 -16.12
CA ARG A 799 1.16 8.57 -15.04
C ARG A 799 1.82 9.87 -15.51
N ILE A 800 1.27 11.00 -15.09
CA ILE A 800 1.87 12.33 -15.26
C ILE A 800 2.18 12.89 -13.87
N VAL A 801 3.43 13.31 -13.66
CA VAL A 801 3.95 13.88 -12.42
C VAL A 801 4.37 15.32 -12.68
N PHE A 802 3.90 16.25 -11.87
CA PHE A 802 4.33 17.65 -11.87
C PHE A 802 5.05 17.94 -10.56
N ASP A 803 6.39 18.05 -10.57
CA ASP A 803 7.17 18.49 -9.40
C ASP A 803 7.24 20.02 -9.33
N GLU A 804 7.49 20.53 -8.13
CA GLU A 804 7.47 21.95 -7.77
C GLU A 804 6.21 22.69 -8.30
N PHE A 805 5.03 22.07 -8.19
CA PHE A 805 3.80 22.50 -8.87
C PHE A 805 3.36 23.95 -8.60
N HIS A 806 3.71 24.54 -7.45
CA HIS A 806 3.54 25.98 -7.15
C HIS A 806 4.12 26.94 -8.19
N ARG A 807 5.09 26.52 -9.02
CA ARG A 807 5.60 27.34 -10.14
C ARG A 807 4.49 27.71 -11.14
N THR A 808 3.40 26.94 -11.16
CA THR A 808 2.23 27.13 -12.02
C THR A 808 1.19 28.11 -11.45
N ALA A 809 1.37 28.62 -10.23
CA ALA A 809 0.36 29.44 -9.52
C ALA A 809 -0.05 30.75 -10.25
N LYS A 810 0.77 31.24 -11.18
CA LYS A 810 0.46 32.39 -12.06
C LYS A 810 -0.03 32.00 -13.46
N VAL A 811 -0.27 30.71 -13.71
CA VAL A 811 -0.46 30.13 -15.05
C VAL A 811 -1.82 29.41 -15.14
N GLN A 812 -2.90 30.19 -15.25
CA GLN A 812 -4.25 29.63 -15.22
C GLN A 812 -4.48 28.55 -16.29
N ALA A 813 -4.06 28.79 -17.54
CA ALA A 813 -4.24 27.83 -18.64
C ALA A 813 -3.56 26.45 -18.39
N MET A 814 -2.46 26.42 -17.65
CA MET A 814 -1.80 25.17 -17.26
C MET A 814 -2.59 24.45 -16.16
N ARG A 815 -3.08 25.20 -15.16
CA ARG A 815 -3.88 24.66 -14.05
C ARG A 815 -5.22 24.13 -14.55
N ASP A 816 -5.88 24.83 -15.48
CA ASP A 816 -7.10 24.39 -16.14
C ASP A 816 -6.89 23.06 -16.90
N GLN A 817 -5.76 22.93 -17.61
CA GLN A 817 -5.39 21.68 -18.28
C GLN A 817 -5.16 20.54 -17.27
N VAL A 818 -4.48 20.79 -16.16
CA VAL A 818 -4.27 19.78 -15.10
C VAL A 818 -5.60 19.37 -14.46
N VAL A 819 -6.53 20.30 -14.24
CA VAL A 819 -7.89 19.98 -13.76
C VAL A 819 -8.66 19.12 -14.78
N GLN A 820 -8.49 19.37 -16.09
CA GLN A 820 -9.05 18.50 -17.13
C GLN A 820 -8.44 17.09 -17.07
N ASP A 821 -7.11 17.00 -16.97
CA ASP A 821 -6.38 15.73 -16.87
C ASP A 821 -6.82 14.92 -15.65
N MET A 822 -7.12 15.58 -14.53
CA MET A 822 -7.68 14.96 -13.32
C MET A 822 -9.12 14.48 -13.50
N ARG A 823 -9.98 15.26 -14.19
CA ARG A 823 -11.38 14.89 -14.46
C ARG A 823 -11.51 13.73 -15.45
N GLU A 824 -10.64 13.69 -16.46
CA GLU A 824 -10.76 12.76 -17.59
C GLU A 824 -9.79 11.57 -17.50
N GLY A 825 -8.63 11.72 -16.85
CA GLY A 825 -7.54 10.74 -16.83
C GLY A 825 -7.94 9.33 -16.41
N ARG A 826 -8.92 9.19 -15.50
CA ARG A 826 -9.48 7.87 -15.12
C ARG A 826 -10.01 7.08 -16.32
N LYS A 827 -10.69 7.74 -17.28
CA LYS A 827 -11.24 7.06 -18.48
C LYS A 827 -10.13 6.43 -19.33
N TRP A 828 -8.93 7.00 -19.24
CA TRP A 828 -7.75 6.64 -20.01
C TRP A 828 -6.76 5.78 -19.22
N GLY A 829 -6.99 5.52 -17.93
CA GLY A 829 -6.00 4.85 -17.08
C GLY A 829 -4.78 5.71 -16.74
N VAL A 830 -4.93 7.04 -16.79
CA VAL A 830 -3.89 8.03 -16.47
C VAL A 830 -4.01 8.46 -15.01
N GLN A 831 -2.92 8.34 -14.26
CA GLN A 831 -2.75 8.85 -12.90
C GLN A 831 -2.13 10.25 -12.94
N ILE A 832 -2.56 11.14 -12.05
CA ILE A 832 -2.02 12.50 -11.95
C ILE A 832 -1.39 12.68 -10.57
N ALA A 833 -0.17 13.22 -10.52
CA ALA A 833 0.52 13.50 -9.26
C ALA A 833 1.03 14.94 -9.22
N LEU A 834 0.59 15.70 -8.23
CA LEU A 834 0.99 17.08 -8.00
C LEU A 834 1.86 17.14 -6.75
N VAL A 835 3.14 17.46 -6.92
CA VAL A 835 4.13 17.55 -5.85
C VAL A 835 4.49 19.02 -5.63
N SER A 836 4.31 19.53 -4.41
CA SER A 836 4.56 20.96 -4.12
C SER A 836 5.05 21.22 -2.69
N GLN A 837 5.13 22.49 -2.29
CA GLN A 837 5.71 22.93 -1.03
C GLN A 837 4.65 23.18 0.06
N SER A 838 3.44 23.57 -0.33
CA SER A 838 2.34 23.91 0.58
C SER A 838 0.98 23.42 0.04
N LEU A 839 -0.03 23.42 0.90
CA LEU A 839 -1.43 23.16 0.53
C LEU A 839 -2.02 24.28 -0.35
N ASP A 840 -1.51 25.51 -0.20
CA ASP A 840 -1.99 26.71 -0.90
C ASP A 840 -1.56 26.74 -2.39
N ASP A 841 -0.76 25.75 -2.79
CA ASP A 841 -0.25 25.60 -4.15
C ASP A 841 -1.26 24.89 -5.08
N PHE A 842 -2.31 24.27 -4.52
CA PHE A 842 -3.35 23.50 -5.20
C PHE A 842 -4.68 24.27 -5.22
N ASP A 843 -5.45 24.16 -6.31
CA ASP A 843 -6.79 24.75 -6.38
C ASP A 843 -7.80 23.90 -5.60
N ASP A 844 -8.89 24.52 -5.15
CA ASP A 844 -9.97 23.83 -4.41
C ASP A 844 -10.50 22.60 -5.18
N VAL A 845 -10.60 22.71 -6.51
CA VAL A 845 -11.02 21.61 -7.40
C VAL A 845 -9.98 20.49 -7.46
N MET A 846 -8.69 20.80 -7.33
CA MET A 846 -7.63 19.78 -7.28
C MET A 846 -7.66 19.01 -5.96
N ILE A 847 -7.97 19.71 -4.87
CA ILE A 847 -8.16 19.15 -3.53
C ILE A 847 -9.41 18.26 -3.49
N GLU A 848 -10.53 18.69 -4.10
CA GLU A 848 -11.78 17.92 -4.17
C GLU A 848 -11.61 16.56 -4.86
N PHE A 849 -10.81 16.49 -5.94
CA PHE A 849 -10.59 15.25 -6.68
C PHE A 849 -9.46 14.36 -6.14
N ALA A 850 -8.71 14.80 -5.13
CA ALA A 850 -7.58 14.05 -4.59
C ALA A 850 -8.01 12.72 -3.96
N THR A 851 -7.37 11.62 -4.34
CA THR A 851 -7.63 10.28 -3.77
C THR A 851 -6.49 9.72 -2.95
N SER A 852 -5.27 10.26 -3.07
CA SER A 852 -4.16 10.03 -2.14
C SER A 852 -3.57 11.37 -1.73
N ILE A 853 -3.53 11.65 -0.43
CA ILE A 853 -2.99 12.90 0.13
C ILE A 853 -1.81 12.54 1.04
N PHE A 854 -0.62 13.05 0.73
CA PHE A 854 0.63 12.77 1.44
C PHE A 854 1.17 14.04 2.11
N ILE A 855 0.96 14.15 3.42
CA ILE A 855 1.33 15.30 4.25
C ILE A 855 2.65 14.98 4.97
N MET A 856 3.78 15.36 4.37
CA MET A 856 5.12 14.95 4.84
C MET A 856 5.82 15.99 5.74
N ASP A 857 5.19 17.14 5.96
CA ASP A 857 5.61 18.14 6.93
C ASP A 857 4.39 18.82 7.54
N ALA A 858 4.45 19.14 8.83
CA ALA A 858 3.35 19.81 9.52
C ALA A 858 3.25 21.30 9.15
N GLY A 859 4.37 21.94 8.82
CA GLY A 859 4.44 23.39 8.67
C GLY A 859 4.21 24.15 9.99
N PRO A 860 3.96 25.47 9.92
CA PRO A 860 3.56 26.27 11.08
C PRO A 860 2.12 25.95 11.51
N GLU A 861 1.77 26.29 12.75
CA GLU A 861 0.44 26.01 13.34
C GLU A 861 -0.74 26.47 12.46
N GLN A 862 -0.63 27.61 11.77
CA GLN A 862 -1.66 28.08 10.83
C GLN A 862 -1.86 27.12 9.64
N ALA A 863 -0.79 26.52 9.10
CA ALA A 863 -0.87 25.55 8.01
C ALA A 863 -1.50 24.24 8.50
N ILE A 864 -1.20 23.81 9.74
CA ILE A 864 -1.83 22.66 10.38
C ILE A 864 -3.34 22.85 10.49
N GLN A 865 -3.79 24.01 11.00
CA GLN A 865 -5.22 24.32 11.13
C GLN A 865 -5.94 24.39 9.78
N LYS A 866 -5.29 24.97 8.74
CA LYS A 866 -5.85 24.97 7.38
C LYS A 866 -5.96 23.55 6.81
N THR A 867 -4.90 22.77 6.90
CA THR A 867 -4.84 21.37 6.46
C THR A 867 -5.91 20.52 7.16
N ALA A 868 -6.10 20.72 8.46
CA ALA A 868 -7.11 20.05 9.24
C ALA A 868 -8.54 20.36 8.79
N LYS A 869 -8.83 21.64 8.54
CA LYS A 869 -10.13 22.09 8.03
C LYS A 869 -10.42 21.54 6.63
N VAL A 870 -9.42 21.50 5.75
CA VAL A 870 -9.57 21.09 4.35
C VAL A 870 -9.79 19.58 4.22
N PHE A 871 -8.99 18.75 4.90
CA PHE A 871 -9.04 17.29 4.80
C PHE A 871 -9.83 16.60 5.93
N GLY A 872 -10.58 17.36 6.72
CA GLY A 872 -11.40 16.84 7.83
C GLY A 872 -10.60 16.08 8.89
N LEU A 873 -9.36 16.51 9.18
CA LEU A 873 -8.48 15.78 10.11
C LEU A 873 -8.99 15.84 11.54
N SER A 874 -8.99 14.71 12.24
CA SER A 874 -9.39 14.63 13.65
C SER A 874 -8.39 15.29 14.59
N SER A 875 -8.81 15.55 15.82
CA SER A 875 -7.97 16.03 16.93
C SER A 875 -6.69 15.20 17.08
N THR A 876 -6.80 13.87 16.96
CA THR A 876 -5.69 12.92 16.97
C THR A 876 -4.79 13.05 15.75
N ALA A 877 -5.34 13.15 14.54
CA ALA A 877 -4.56 13.33 13.31
C ALA A 877 -3.75 14.63 13.32
N ILE A 878 -4.34 15.72 13.82
CA ILE A 878 -3.67 17.01 14.05
C ILE A 878 -2.51 16.87 15.05
N HIS A 879 -2.73 16.17 16.17
CA HIS A 879 -1.70 15.94 17.17
C HIS A 879 -0.54 15.08 16.62
N ALA A 880 -0.84 14.04 15.85
CA ALA A 880 0.15 13.19 15.20
C ALA A 880 0.95 13.94 14.13
N LEU A 881 0.30 14.80 13.34
CA LEU A 881 0.95 15.70 12.40
C LEU A 881 1.97 16.61 13.11
N ARG A 882 1.59 17.25 14.23
CA ARG A 882 2.51 18.08 15.04
C ARG A 882 3.71 17.32 15.62
N THR A 883 3.51 16.08 16.07
CA THR A 883 4.46 15.41 17.00
C THR A 883 5.23 14.25 16.41
N ARG A 884 4.78 13.66 15.29
CA ARG A 884 5.35 12.42 14.73
C ARG A 884 5.71 12.49 13.26
N VAL A 885 5.15 13.44 12.49
CA VAL A 885 5.57 13.63 11.09
C VAL A 885 6.97 14.24 11.05
N HIS A 886 7.85 13.65 10.24
CA HIS A 886 9.23 14.11 10.06
C HIS A 886 9.83 13.62 8.73
N GLY A 887 10.72 14.43 8.16
CA GLY A 887 11.52 14.06 6.99
C GLY A 887 12.49 12.89 7.24
N PRO A 888 13.32 12.53 6.23
CA PRO A 888 14.15 11.33 6.24
C PRO A 888 15.10 11.22 7.44
N ARG A 889 15.16 10.01 8.01
CA ARG A 889 16.10 9.55 9.05
C ARG A 889 16.43 8.08 8.78
N GLU A 890 17.37 7.51 9.53
CA GLU A 890 17.75 6.08 9.44
C GLU A 890 16.54 5.12 9.53
N GLY A 891 15.57 5.43 10.41
CA GLY A 891 14.32 4.68 10.55
C GLY A 891 13.21 4.99 9.52
N GLY A 892 13.51 5.77 8.48
CA GLY A 892 12.55 6.23 7.45
C GLY A 892 12.04 7.67 7.63
N ALA A 893 11.14 8.08 6.74
CA ALA A 893 10.40 9.35 6.82
C ALA A 893 8.94 9.07 7.20
N THR A 894 8.43 9.77 8.21
CA THR A 894 7.07 9.56 8.74
C THR A 894 6.15 10.68 8.27
N PHE A 895 5.01 10.35 7.68
CA PHE A 895 4.05 11.28 7.10
C PHE A 895 2.61 10.89 7.46
N LEU A 896 1.71 11.87 7.47
CA LEU A 896 0.27 11.60 7.58
C LEU A 896 -0.27 11.38 6.16
N ALA A 897 -0.99 10.27 5.96
CA ALA A 897 -1.56 9.91 4.68
C ALA A 897 -3.08 9.75 4.78
N GLN A 898 -3.80 10.20 3.77
CA GLN A 898 -5.24 10.01 3.64
C GLN A 898 -5.56 9.45 2.24
N PHE A 899 -6.26 8.32 2.19
CA PHE A 899 -6.60 7.60 0.97
C PHE A 899 -8.11 7.43 0.84
N ALA A 900 -8.69 7.96 -0.23
CA ALA A 900 -10.09 7.74 -0.57
C ALA A 900 -10.23 6.41 -1.33
N THR A 901 -10.79 5.40 -0.66
CA THR A 901 -11.01 4.06 -1.22
C THR A 901 -12.49 3.81 -1.48
N LYS A 902 -12.81 2.75 -2.23
CA LYS A 902 -14.18 2.26 -2.42
C LYS A 902 -14.88 1.90 -1.09
N GLU A 903 -14.11 1.55 -0.06
CA GLU A 903 -14.61 1.22 1.27
C GLU A 903 -14.54 2.40 2.26
N GLY A 904 -14.43 3.63 1.75
CA GLY A 904 -14.36 4.87 2.53
C GLY A 904 -12.95 5.43 2.68
N MET A 905 -12.82 6.43 3.55
CA MET A 905 -11.57 7.15 3.78
C MET A 905 -10.67 6.38 4.75
N ASN A 906 -9.41 6.14 4.35
CA ASN A 906 -8.38 5.55 5.23
C ASN A 906 -7.32 6.60 5.58
N THR A 907 -7.25 7.03 6.84
CA THR A 907 -6.30 8.04 7.33
C THR A 907 -5.33 7.42 8.32
N GLN A 908 -4.03 7.39 7.99
CA GLN A 908 -2.99 6.72 8.77
C GLN A 908 -1.75 7.59 8.91
N LEU A 909 -1.04 7.42 10.03
CA LEU A 909 0.34 7.86 10.16
C LEU A 909 1.24 6.72 9.68
N LEU A 910 2.02 6.95 8.62
CA LEU A 910 2.82 5.93 7.95
C LEU A 910 4.29 6.34 7.88
N THR A 911 5.18 5.36 7.83
CA THR A 911 6.63 5.57 7.65
C THR A 911 7.12 4.89 6.37
N ASN A 912 7.68 5.67 5.44
CA ASN A 912 8.42 5.14 4.30
C ASN A 912 9.85 4.80 4.75
N THR A 913 10.19 3.51 4.75
CA THR A 913 11.45 2.99 5.28
C THR A 913 12.23 2.33 4.15
N LEU A 914 12.90 3.15 3.34
CA LEU A 914 13.75 2.69 2.24
C LEU A 914 15.11 2.23 2.77
N GLY A 915 15.70 1.24 2.12
CA GLY A 915 17.05 0.76 2.45
C GLY A 915 18.16 1.70 1.96
N PRO A 916 19.40 1.58 2.46
CA PRO A 916 20.52 2.43 2.07
C PRO A 916 20.83 2.47 0.56
N ILE A 917 20.85 1.33 -0.16
CA ILE A 917 21.05 1.25 -1.62
C ILE A 917 19.93 2.00 -2.33
N GLU A 918 18.67 1.82 -1.89
CA GLU A 918 17.52 2.54 -2.46
C GLU A 918 17.60 4.05 -2.22
N LEU A 919 17.92 4.48 -1.00
CA LEU A 919 18.10 5.89 -0.67
C LEU A 919 19.21 6.52 -1.52
N TRP A 920 20.34 5.83 -1.72
CA TRP A 920 21.40 6.30 -2.61
C TRP A 920 20.99 6.34 -4.07
N ALA A 921 20.17 5.40 -4.56
CA ALA A 921 19.62 5.43 -5.90
C ALA A 921 18.68 6.63 -6.12
N LEU A 922 17.77 6.88 -5.17
CA LEU A 922 16.73 7.90 -5.27
C LEU A 922 17.12 9.28 -4.69
N SER A 923 18.33 9.42 -4.13
CA SER A 923 18.81 10.68 -3.55
C SER A 923 18.87 11.80 -4.60
N THR A 924 18.35 12.96 -4.22
CA THR A 924 18.30 14.21 -5.00
C THR A 924 19.27 15.28 -4.49
N THR A 925 19.97 15.01 -3.38
CA THR A 925 20.95 15.92 -2.79
C THR A 925 22.15 16.08 -3.74
N ALA A 926 22.41 17.29 -4.24
CA ALA A 926 23.42 17.53 -5.29
C ALA A 926 24.82 16.97 -4.96
N VAL A 927 25.24 17.05 -3.70
CA VAL A 927 26.53 16.51 -3.22
C VAL A 927 26.57 14.99 -3.28
N ASP A 928 25.50 14.34 -2.82
CA ASP A 928 25.37 12.87 -2.83
C ASP A 928 25.31 12.35 -4.28
N VAL A 929 24.52 13.00 -5.15
CA VAL A 929 24.45 12.71 -6.58
C VAL A 929 25.83 12.82 -7.24
N ASN A 930 26.64 13.83 -6.89
CA ASN A 930 27.98 14.00 -7.44
C ASN A 930 28.93 12.86 -7.01
N ILE A 931 28.97 12.53 -5.71
CA ILE A 931 29.76 11.40 -5.18
C ILE A 931 29.35 10.09 -5.84
N ARG A 932 28.03 9.81 -5.88
CA ARG A 932 27.42 8.63 -6.50
C ARG A 932 27.82 8.50 -7.97
N ASN A 933 27.60 9.54 -8.77
CA ASN A 933 27.87 9.51 -10.21
C ASN A 933 29.37 9.38 -10.52
N LYS A 934 30.26 9.91 -9.67
CA LYS A 934 31.72 9.69 -9.78
C LYS A 934 32.10 8.24 -9.49
N LEU A 935 31.50 7.61 -8.46
CA LEU A 935 31.74 6.20 -8.13
C LEU A 935 31.12 5.24 -9.15
N TYR A 936 29.95 5.55 -9.73
CA TYR A 936 29.32 4.76 -10.80
C TYR A 936 30.27 4.56 -11.99
N ARG A 937 31.03 5.60 -12.37
CA ARG A 937 32.03 5.56 -13.45
C ARG A 937 33.30 4.75 -13.12
N LYS A 938 33.50 4.37 -11.84
CA LYS A 938 34.71 3.69 -11.36
C LYS A 938 34.46 2.24 -10.94
N LEU A 939 33.32 1.95 -10.31
CA LEU A 939 32.97 0.64 -9.76
C LEU A 939 31.78 -0.02 -10.46
N GLY A 940 31.07 0.72 -11.32
CA GLY A 940 29.74 0.35 -11.80
C GLY A 940 28.64 0.70 -10.76
N PRO A 941 27.38 0.87 -11.20
CA PRO A 941 26.36 1.50 -10.34
C PRO A 941 25.92 0.64 -9.14
N ARG A 942 25.69 -0.65 -9.35
CA ARG A 942 25.27 -1.61 -8.30
C ARG A 942 26.28 -1.68 -7.16
N GLU A 943 27.56 -1.84 -7.49
CA GLU A 943 28.64 -1.93 -6.51
C GLU A 943 28.89 -0.58 -5.80
N ALA A 944 28.82 0.53 -6.54
CA ALA A 944 28.91 1.86 -5.94
C ALA A 944 27.77 2.13 -4.95
N ARG A 945 26.52 1.75 -5.25
CA ARG A 945 25.40 1.86 -4.29
C ARG A 945 25.61 0.97 -3.06
N ARG A 946 26.06 -0.27 -3.23
CA ARG A 946 26.37 -1.20 -2.13
C ARG A 946 27.42 -0.60 -1.18
N LEU A 947 28.52 -0.10 -1.74
CA LEU A 947 29.59 0.56 -0.98
C LEU A 947 29.10 1.82 -0.25
N LEU A 948 28.35 2.68 -0.95
CA LEU A 948 27.77 3.89 -0.35
C LEU A 948 26.75 3.59 0.75
N GLY A 949 25.93 2.54 0.59
CA GLY A 949 25.00 2.07 1.62
C GLY A 949 25.70 1.51 2.85
N ASN A 950 26.84 0.82 2.67
CA ASN A 950 27.68 0.32 3.77
C ASN A 950 28.36 1.46 4.55
N LEU A 951 28.89 2.48 3.85
CA LEU A 951 29.60 3.61 4.45
C LEU A 951 28.66 4.68 5.03
N PHE A 952 27.50 4.89 4.41
CA PHE A 952 26.53 5.93 4.74
C PHE A 952 25.10 5.35 4.78
N PRO A 953 24.74 4.58 5.82
CA PRO A 953 23.42 3.93 5.92
C PRO A 953 22.23 4.89 5.93
N SER A 954 22.45 6.16 6.29
CA SER A 954 21.44 7.22 6.22
C SER A 954 21.15 7.74 4.81
N GLY A 955 21.77 7.19 3.76
CA GLY A 955 21.54 7.56 2.37
C GLY A 955 22.17 8.89 1.93
N SER A 956 23.12 9.43 2.69
CA SER A 956 23.76 10.73 2.42
C SER A 956 25.14 10.85 3.06
N ALA A 957 26.08 11.45 2.31
CA ALA A 957 27.41 11.85 2.76
C ALA A 957 27.50 13.36 3.07
N ALA A 958 26.42 14.13 2.92
CA ALA A 958 26.41 15.58 3.09
C ALA A 958 27.02 16.05 4.43
N LYS A 959 26.70 15.35 5.53
CA LYS A 959 27.26 15.66 6.86
C LYS A 959 28.79 15.48 6.96
N LEU A 960 29.37 14.53 6.22
CA LEU A 960 30.83 14.37 6.14
C LEU A 960 31.47 15.54 5.39
N VAL A 961 30.82 15.99 4.31
CA VAL A 961 31.25 17.14 3.52
C VAL A 961 31.17 18.44 4.34
N GLU A 962 30.08 18.64 5.08
CA GLU A 962 29.92 19.78 6.00
C GLU A 962 31.00 19.79 7.10
N ASN A 963 31.30 18.65 7.71
CA ASN A 963 32.37 18.54 8.71
C ASN A 963 33.74 18.94 8.11
N ARG A 964 34.10 18.38 6.94
CA ARG A 964 35.37 18.72 6.26
C ARG A 964 35.43 20.19 5.80
N LEU A 965 34.31 20.77 5.41
CA LEU A 965 34.21 22.22 5.12
C LEU A 965 34.44 23.05 6.39
N SER A 966 33.89 22.63 7.54
CA SER A 966 34.12 23.32 8.82
C SER A 966 35.60 23.29 9.21
N GLU A 967 36.24 22.12 9.14
CA GLU A 967 37.67 21.97 9.44
C GLU A 967 38.58 22.82 8.54
N MET A 968 38.14 23.15 7.32
CA MET A 968 38.86 24.08 6.43
C MET A 968 38.61 25.56 6.79
N ARG A 969 37.40 25.92 7.27
CA ARG A 969 37.14 27.26 7.82
C ARG A 969 38.00 27.54 9.05
N ASP A 970 38.12 26.56 9.95
CA ASP A 970 38.94 26.68 11.16
C ASP A 970 40.44 26.83 10.83
N LYS A 971 40.86 26.40 9.63
CA LYS A 971 42.21 26.60 9.06
C LYS A 971 42.34 27.89 8.23
N GLN A 972 41.39 28.82 8.33
CA GLN A 972 41.35 30.12 7.64
C GLN A 972 41.39 30.07 6.09
N MET A 973 40.96 28.97 5.48
CA MET A 973 40.81 28.90 4.02
C MET A 973 39.51 29.57 3.57
N VAL A 974 39.60 30.47 2.59
CA VAL A 974 38.42 31.06 1.91
C VAL A 974 37.74 29.95 1.13
N ILE A 975 36.44 29.72 1.36
CA ILE A 975 35.69 28.63 0.70
C ILE A 975 34.94 29.17 -0.52
N ASP A 976 35.25 28.61 -1.69
CA ASP A 976 34.51 28.75 -2.93
C ASP A 976 33.95 27.39 -3.41
N ASP A 977 33.31 27.37 -4.58
CA ASP A 977 32.78 26.13 -5.16
C ASP A 977 33.86 25.20 -5.75
N GLN A 978 35.08 25.71 -6.06
CA GLN A 978 36.19 24.86 -6.48
C GLN A 978 36.70 24.00 -5.31
N ILE A 979 36.80 24.59 -4.11
CA ILE A 979 37.17 23.87 -2.88
C ILE A 979 36.12 22.83 -2.50
N ARG A 980 34.82 23.13 -2.68
CA ARG A 980 33.75 22.14 -2.50
C ARG A 980 33.89 20.95 -3.44
N LEU A 981 34.16 21.19 -4.73
CA LEU A 981 34.42 20.12 -5.69
C LEU A 981 35.66 19.30 -5.31
N SER A 982 36.74 19.98 -4.89
CA SER A 982 37.96 19.33 -4.41
C SER A 982 37.71 18.43 -3.20
N ILE A 983 36.87 18.83 -2.25
CA ILE A 983 36.50 17.98 -1.09
C ILE A 983 35.73 16.73 -1.55
N VAL A 984 34.81 16.88 -2.51
CA VAL A 984 34.08 15.74 -3.10
C VAL A 984 35.04 14.78 -3.80
N ASP A 985 36.02 15.27 -4.55
CA ASP A 985 37.04 14.42 -5.18
C ASP A 985 37.94 13.72 -4.15
N THR A 986 38.33 14.40 -3.07
CA THR A 986 39.06 13.77 -1.95
C THR A 986 38.22 12.67 -1.29
N ILE A 987 36.94 12.90 -1.00
CA ILE A 987 36.05 11.88 -0.42
C ILE A 987 35.89 10.68 -1.36
N VAL A 988 35.69 10.91 -2.67
CA VAL A 988 35.61 9.83 -3.66
C VAL A 988 36.90 9.02 -3.70
N LYS A 989 38.07 9.68 -3.59
CA LYS A 989 39.36 8.99 -3.48
C LYS A 989 39.44 8.15 -2.20
N ASP A 990 39.14 8.73 -1.04
CA ASP A 990 39.19 8.03 0.25
C ASP A 990 38.27 6.79 0.27
N ILE A 991 37.09 6.88 -0.37
CA ILE A 991 36.16 5.76 -0.56
C ILE A 991 36.78 4.66 -1.44
N LEU A 992 37.42 5.02 -2.55
CA LEU A 992 38.07 4.06 -3.46
C LEU A 992 39.31 3.41 -2.82
N ASP A 993 40.13 4.17 -2.11
CA ASP A 993 41.30 3.67 -1.39
C ASP A 993 40.85 2.69 -0.29
N ALA A 994 39.82 3.05 0.49
CA ALA A 994 39.23 2.17 1.51
C ALA A 994 38.59 0.90 0.91
N TYR A 995 37.89 1.02 -0.21
CA TYR A 995 37.33 -0.12 -0.95
C TYR A 995 38.40 -1.08 -1.47
N SER A 996 39.51 -0.55 -1.99
CA SER A 996 40.63 -1.36 -2.47
C SER A 996 41.30 -2.19 -1.37
N ALA A 997 41.28 -1.69 -0.13
CA ALA A 997 41.77 -2.41 1.05
C ALA A 997 40.74 -3.40 1.63
N ASN A 998 39.45 -3.06 1.57
CA ASN A 998 38.35 -3.92 2.02
C ASN A 998 37.05 -3.61 1.25
N PRO A 999 36.58 -4.50 0.37
CA PRO A 999 35.31 -4.31 -0.36
C PRO A 999 34.07 -4.18 0.54
N ASP A 1000 34.12 -4.66 1.78
CA ASP A 1000 33.04 -4.57 2.77
C ASP A 1000 33.30 -3.51 3.86
N VAL A 1001 34.03 -2.45 3.50
CA VAL A 1001 34.28 -1.32 4.40
C VAL A 1001 32.98 -0.61 4.81
N LYS A 1002 32.86 -0.32 6.12
CA LYS A 1002 31.68 0.34 6.74
C LYS A 1002 31.98 1.70 7.36
N VAL A 1003 33.25 2.08 7.46
CA VAL A 1003 33.71 3.34 8.05
C VAL A 1003 34.98 3.78 7.31
N LEU A 1004 35.05 5.05 6.91
CA LEU A 1004 36.30 5.63 6.38
C LEU A 1004 37.30 5.89 7.50
N ALA A 1005 38.59 5.75 7.23
CA ALA A 1005 39.63 6.20 8.15
C ALA A 1005 39.46 7.72 8.42
N LYS A 1006 39.74 8.12 9.66
CA LYS A 1006 39.69 9.53 10.10
C LYS A 1006 40.92 10.30 9.66
#